data_AF-M0J1B2-F1
#
_entry.id   AF-M0J1B2-F1
#
_cell.length_a   1.000
_cell.length_b   1.000
_cell.length_c   1.000
_cell.angle_alpha   90.00
_cell.angle_beta   90.00
_cell.angle_gamma   90.00
#
_symmetry.space_group_name_H-M   'P 1'
#
loop_
_entity.id
_entity.type
_entity.pdbx_description
1 polymer ?
#
loop_
_entity_poly.entity_id
_entity_poly.type
_entity_poly.pdbx_seq_one_letter_code
_entity_poly.pdbx_strand_id
1 'polypeptide(L)'
;MIDDLPLSGEQLQIVVIAMALVASAVAAPVFFGGGEPATNETVKKGTLSTPEPVQTARADTEAPDKLRALPESHTETASGGVEAPTEVSASAGSQTMDVSATTVDGEPALVLDDSRVHEGRWVSVPANWFNESVGGVPQTAYIEHESGESYATPTHVRGDDVAFYVEQFSTNTVTFSGEVVLSGSQAADGTQYQYDINDLDSVSNFDINLTGRTSTETETVSGAALANGDSLDLEIAGTDPATDASVTFSGHEETASATASGTGSGTVSVGGNVNPTDESVQLTGDTSTTTDSVSANGVSPSTSTSLSVGGNLEPTDGSGGDPTLTVTGYGSSSTYNPVNDYGDGTTDDDMSLAIGDGSSDTKHSSEIEITPGSTGDIESLSINVAGTYGDDYNPAVDVYLVSGEADQSLTKDNKITNSWDPSWSTGDQSIPVDNPQSVTAGNTYHLEFVSTNTDNDGTSDTLNLAVDTAPSSVRATKYTGSWYSYQQAVDVDVSIDGQVTDLSASTDDGATATFGNFNDGETKTRTIDLSTASSSLDFSSSAGHEIDYSLDWTERTAVEDPDIDIDGDGYVEASWSGIYKTGESTTTKSVDGLSTGDNSVSTTTAAGPAPSWDLSWTERTAVEDPSIDIDGDDSPDASYSGILPEGETSSKSLPNLDTGSSATISTTTGAVDVEVSMTERTQTVDPAVTVNGNTTTHSGTLADGSKTPLTTDTAWLQSGTNTVDIAVGDGTLSADAPTPQVGFDYSHDASDKISTTTTETEWLEQYNVSKTYASNRSSATLTIPHQKEVLSIKRVEKRVNGGSWSSVDSRNYDLNNTELTVQLGSVVAGDKIEVRTTGSMADVNNGAITVTEPTTTGDPLDSRIRVDSWNSDSYIQVPQTAEYHRIHYVHDATFDASEDVRVLSGGDQRLRIPKASADEQLNVSTIPVEANATSGDVVVTVDDANKTQPVWTAKQGQTDPDTVHYTLINAQDGEKYTLYSQTHGIGRDSGTANSPLTLTDDDSGETLTFLLENSTASSSGGDGGGGTLSRVSTQDPLGNIVPLLGVALAIGALLVIARRDEEVTNAGNNAAEGIESAAASIPVLGPAVGGVLGGLTRGGAQLVRTVLGNQTVAVAVATAIGLAAIQAEIIVLPSGSLVIVATAAVSALSFVALREFDEFSMERWTLIVVSATVVSLQVLSDESLLTAIVNSQVWPILVAGGLYLAYQLIQSIRSPEKTQNIVIEADGGNQK
;
A
#
# COMPACT_ATOMS: atom_id res chain seq x y z
N MET A 1 -20.21 2.93 2.99
CA MET A 1 -21.46 2.66 3.72
C MET A 1 -22.64 3.10 2.85
N ILE A 2 -22.96 2.32 1.83
CA ILE A 2 -24.20 2.33 1.03
C ILE A 2 -24.36 0.89 0.53
N ASP A 3 -24.86 0.00 1.39
CA ASP A 3 -25.25 -1.37 1.04
C ASP A 3 -26.68 -1.55 1.55
N ASP A 4 -27.66 -1.47 0.62
CA ASP A 4 -28.96 -2.16 0.63
C ASP A 4 -30.02 -1.40 -0.20
N LEU A 5 -30.03 -1.65 -1.52
CA LEU A 5 -31.23 -1.49 -2.35
C LEU A 5 -31.37 -2.73 -3.26
N PRO A 6 -32.51 -3.45 -3.23
CA PRO A 6 -32.69 -4.66 -4.02
C PRO A 6 -33.18 -4.28 -5.42
N LEU A 7 -32.26 -4.21 -6.38
CA LEU A 7 -32.59 -4.02 -7.80
C LEU A 7 -32.67 -5.39 -8.50
N SER A 8 -33.71 -5.55 -9.33
CA SER A 8 -33.98 -6.79 -10.08
C SER A 8 -33.03 -6.94 -11.29
N GLY A 9 -32.86 -8.16 -11.81
CA GLY A 9 -31.85 -8.50 -12.84
C GLY A 9 -31.89 -7.69 -14.14
N GLU A 10 -32.98 -7.00 -14.46
CA GLU A 10 -33.07 -6.09 -15.61
C GLU A 10 -32.56 -4.66 -15.30
N GLN A 11 -32.45 -4.28 -14.03
CA GLN A 11 -31.87 -3.00 -13.59
C GLN A 11 -30.34 -3.07 -13.48
N LEU A 12 -29.74 -4.27 -13.44
CA LEU A 12 -28.29 -4.45 -13.51
C LEU A 12 -27.74 -4.31 -14.95
N GLN A 13 -28.54 -4.60 -15.98
CA GLN A 13 -28.14 -4.45 -17.38
C GLN A 13 -28.11 -2.99 -17.87
N ILE A 14 -28.90 -2.11 -17.26
CA ILE A 14 -28.92 -0.68 -17.60
C ILE A 14 -27.76 0.09 -16.93
N VAL A 15 -27.31 -0.33 -15.75
CA VAL A 15 -26.14 0.25 -15.06
C VAL A 15 -24.82 -0.22 -15.69
N VAL A 16 -24.76 -1.45 -16.21
CA VAL A 16 -23.55 -2.00 -16.87
C VAL A 16 -23.32 -1.37 -18.27
N ILE A 17 -24.37 -0.95 -18.99
CA ILE A 17 -24.21 -0.22 -20.26
C ILE A 17 -23.85 1.26 -20.03
N ALA A 18 -24.25 1.85 -18.90
CA ALA A 18 -23.84 3.20 -18.51
C ALA A 18 -22.40 3.27 -17.94
N MET A 19 -21.89 2.21 -17.32
CA MET A 19 -20.48 2.15 -16.89
C MET A 19 -19.50 1.73 -18.00
N ALA A 20 -19.95 1.03 -19.06
CA ALA A 20 -19.10 0.65 -20.20
C ALA A 20 -18.84 1.79 -21.21
N LEU A 21 -19.50 2.94 -21.08
CA LEU A 21 -19.31 4.11 -21.95
C LEU A 21 -18.44 5.22 -21.31
N VAL A 22 -17.94 5.01 -20.09
CA VAL A 22 -17.07 5.96 -19.36
C VAL A 22 -15.72 5.34 -18.96
N ALA A 23 -15.41 4.09 -19.35
CA ALA A 23 -14.19 3.39 -18.93
C ALA A 23 -13.46 2.63 -20.06
N SER A 24 -13.35 3.20 -21.27
CA SER A 24 -12.48 2.63 -22.32
C SER A 24 -11.75 3.69 -23.15
N ALA A 25 -10.77 4.35 -22.52
CA ALA A 25 -9.51 4.71 -23.16
C ALA A 25 -8.54 5.16 -22.05
N VAL A 26 -7.69 4.24 -21.58
CA VAL A 26 -6.31 4.44 -21.08
C VAL A 26 -5.79 3.09 -20.54
N ALA A 27 -4.52 2.80 -20.87
CA ALA A 27 -3.65 1.65 -20.53
C ALA A 27 -3.79 0.40 -21.43
N ALA A 28 -2.75 -0.17 -22.07
CA ALA A 28 -1.31 0.10 -22.18
C ALA A 28 -0.70 -0.77 -23.37
N PRO A 29 0.63 -0.97 -23.54
CA PRO A 29 1.37 -0.75 -24.79
C PRO A 29 1.75 -2.02 -25.58
N VAL A 30 2.06 -1.90 -26.88
CA VAL A 30 2.90 -2.89 -27.61
C VAL A 30 3.83 -2.17 -28.59
N PHE A 31 5.13 -2.42 -28.39
CA PHE A 31 6.30 -2.07 -29.21
C PHE A 31 6.28 -2.73 -30.61
N PHE A 32 6.76 -2.02 -31.65
CA PHE A 32 7.90 -2.36 -32.53
C PHE A 32 7.84 -1.63 -33.89
N GLY A 33 8.98 -1.02 -34.28
CA GLY A 33 9.41 -0.96 -35.68
C GLY A 33 9.56 0.44 -36.30
N GLY A 34 10.79 0.95 -36.32
CA GLY A 34 11.16 2.23 -36.93
C GLY A 34 11.19 2.25 -38.46
N GLY A 35 11.38 3.46 -38.99
CA GLY A 35 11.71 3.74 -40.38
C GLY A 35 11.06 5.02 -40.91
N GLU A 36 11.73 6.16 -40.74
CA GLU A 36 11.63 7.29 -41.68
C GLU A 36 12.42 6.99 -42.98
N PRO A 37 12.34 7.80 -44.05
CA PRO A 37 11.22 8.62 -44.56
C PRO A 37 11.06 8.50 -46.11
N ALA A 38 10.02 9.09 -46.70
CA ALA A 38 10.08 9.54 -48.10
C ALA A 38 9.08 10.66 -48.42
N THR A 39 9.61 11.69 -49.07
CA THR A 39 8.99 12.88 -49.64
C THR A 39 8.15 12.59 -50.90
N ASN A 40 7.05 13.33 -51.12
CA ASN A 40 6.77 14.04 -52.39
C ASN A 40 5.45 14.81 -52.43
N GLU A 41 5.51 15.96 -53.10
CA GLU A 41 4.40 16.82 -53.57
C GLU A 41 3.41 16.10 -54.50
N THR A 42 2.11 16.46 -54.48
CA THR A 42 1.36 17.10 -55.60
C THR A 42 -0.16 17.28 -55.34
N VAL A 43 -0.60 18.54 -55.22
CA VAL A 43 -1.67 19.28 -55.95
C VAL A 43 -3.05 18.63 -56.30
N LYS A 44 -4.12 19.28 -55.79
CA LYS A 44 -5.51 19.57 -56.29
C LYS A 44 -6.58 18.45 -56.44
N LYS A 45 -7.73 18.59 -55.72
CA LYS A 45 -9.06 19.12 -56.18
C LYS A 45 -10.25 18.72 -55.28
N GLY A 46 -11.16 19.69 -55.03
CA GLY A 46 -12.61 19.49 -54.74
C GLY A 46 -12.96 19.36 -53.25
N THR A 47 -13.96 20.01 -52.66
CA THR A 47 -15.11 20.77 -53.18
C THR A 47 -15.58 21.69 -52.04
N LEU A 48 -15.72 22.98 -52.32
CA LEU A 48 -16.27 23.99 -51.41
C LEU A 48 -17.80 23.83 -51.39
N SER A 49 -18.40 23.73 -50.21
CA SER A 49 -19.85 23.83 -50.04
C SER A 49 -20.10 24.77 -48.87
N THR A 50 -20.09 26.07 -49.15
CA THR A 50 -20.61 27.09 -48.24
C THR A 50 -22.15 27.02 -48.27
N PRO A 51 -22.84 26.91 -47.13
CA PRO A 51 -24.28 27.14 -47.08
C PRO A 51 -24.51 28.65 -47.22
N GLU A 52 -25.33 29.06 -48.20
CA GLU A 52 -25.82 30.44 -48.34
C GLU A 52 -26.51 30.90 -47.03
N PRO A 53 -26.18 32.09 -46.47
CA PRO A 53 -26.94 32.67 -45.39
C PRO A 53 -28.28 33.20 -45.93
N VAL A 54 -29.38 32.72 -45.37
CA VAL A 54 -30.73 33.25 -45.61
C VAL A 54 -30.84 34.62 -44.94
N GLN A 55 -30.72 35.71 -45.70
CA GLN A 55 -30.82 37.08 -45.18
C GLN A 55 -32.18 37.74 -45.49
N THR A 56 -32.86 38.22 -44.45
CA THR A 56 -34.00 39.14 -44.57
C THR A 56 -33.48 40.57 -44.75
N ALA A 57 -33.71 41.20 -45.90
CA ALA A 57 -33.47 42.62 -46.11
C ALA A 57 -34.29 43.46 -45.12
N ARG A 58 -33.63 44.34 -44.35
CA ARG A 58 -34.27 45.30 -43.42
C ARG A 58 -34.32 46.71 -44.06
N ALA A 59 -35.30 47.51 -43.64
CA ALA A 59 -35.87 48.65 -44.37
C ALA A 59 -34.89 49.82 -44.69
N ASP A 60 -35.14 50.48 -45.83
CA ASP A 60 -34.50 51.72 -46.32
C ASP A 60 -34.53 52.85 -45.27
N THR A 61 -33.36 53.26 -44.78
CA THR A 61 -33.14 54.57 -44.16
C THR A 61 -32.44 55.47 -45.20
N GLU A 62 -32.96 56.68 -45.46
CA GLU A 62 -32.31 57.62 -46.39
C GLU A 62 -31.03 58.22 -45.77
N ALA A 63 -29.95 58.29 -46.56
CA ALA A 63 -28.66 58.83 -46.11
C ALA A 63 -28.68 60.37 -45.92
N PRO A 64 -28.15 60.93 -44.81
CA PRO A 64 -28.18 62.37 -44.52
C PRO A 64 -27.26 63.21 -45.43
N ASP A 65 -27.62 64.45 -45.77
CA ASP A 65 -26.92 65.30 -46.76
C ASP A 65 -25.50 65.77 -46.39
N LYS A 66 -25.00 65.51 -45.17
CA LYS A 66 -23.65 65.92 -44.72
C LYS A 66 -22.96 64.80 -43.94
N LEU A 67 -21.76 64.38 -44.39
CA LEU A 67 -20.84 63.45 -43.70
C LEU A 67 -19.53 64.18 -43.35
N ARG A 68 -18.78 63.68 -42.36
CA ARG A 68 -17.50 64.26 -41.91
C ARG A 68 -16.34 63.32 -42.26
N ALA A 69 -15.28 63.84 -42.88
CA ALA A 69 -14.09 63.07 -43.21
C ALA A 69 -13.36 62.56 -41.94
N LEU A 70 -12.81 61.35 -42.02
CA LEU A 70 -11.87 60.80 -41.05
C LEU A 70 -10.48 61.46 -41.24
N PRO A 71 -9.70 61.69 -40.18
CA PRO A 71 -8.30 62.10 -40.34
C PRO A 71 -7.49 61.00 -41.03
N GLU A 72 -6.53 61.36 -41.89
CA GLU A 72 -5.71 60.39 -42.66
C GLU A 72 -4.93 59.39 -41.78
N SER A 73 -4.66 59.72 -40.51
CA SER A 73 -4.01 58.81 -39.56
C SER A 73 -4.90 57.66 -39.07
N HIS A 74 -6.19 57.68 -39.40
CA HIS A 74 -7.18 56.67 -39.01
C HIS A 74 -7.51 55.70 -40.15
N THR A 75 -6.69 55.72 -41.21
CA THR A 75 -6.76 54.76 -42.32
C THR A 75 -5.43 54.03 -42.41
N GLU A 76 -5.39 52.75 -42.06
CA GLU A 76 -4.15 51.95 -42.05
C GLU A 76 -4.24 50.74 -42.99
N THR A 77 -3.13 50.43 -43.66
CA THR A 77 -3.02 49.22 -44.49
C THR A 77 -2.50 48.07 -43.63
N ALA A 78 -3.36 47.11 -43.29
CA ALA A 78 -2.94 45.89 -42.60
C ALA A 78 -2.17 44.95 -43.55
N SER A 79 -1.35 44.05 -43.00
CA SER A 79 -0.53 43.07 -43.72
C SER A 79 -1.41 42.09 -44.54
N GLY A 80 -1.78 42.47 -45.77
CA GLY A 80 -2.65 41.64 -46.63
C GLY A 80 -2.70 42.02 -48.13
N GLY A 81 -2.08 43.14 -48.54
CA GLY A 81 -1.94 43.49 -49.96
C GLY A 81 -3.12 44.25 -50.60
N VAL A 82 -4.18 44.54 -49.85
CA VAL A 82 -5.27 45.46 -50.26
C VAL A 82 -5.02 46.82 -49.60
N GLU A 83 -4.92 47.89 -50.39
CA GLU A 83 -4.70 49.25 -49.87
C GLU A 83 -5.98 49.81 -49.26
N ALA A 84 -5.88 50.45 -48.10
CA ALA A 84 -7.04 51.04 -47.42
C ALA A 84 -7.59 52.26 -48.19
N PRO A 85 -8.91 52.52 -48.16
CA PRO A 85 -9.49 53.68 -48.84
C PRO A 85 -9.00 54.99 -48.21
N THR A 86 -8.57 55.94 -49.05
CA THR A 86 -8.30 57.33 -48.66
C THR A 86 -9.58 58.15 -48.71
N GLU A 87 -9.78 59.13 -47.83
CA GLU A 87 -10.99 60.01 -47.79
C GLU A 87 -12.30 59.35 -47.31
N VAL A 88 -12.22 58.38 -46.38
CA VAL A 88 -13.42 57.84 -45.72
C VAL A 88 -14.13 58.94 -44.92
N SER A 89 -15.46 58.94 -44.95
CA SER A 89 -16.29 59.86 -44.18
C SER A 89 -17.37 59.13 -43.39
N ALA A 90 -17.76 59.67 -42.25
CA ALA A 90 -18.81 59.11 -41.39
C ALA A 90 -19.85 60.16 -40.96
N SER A 91 -21.09 59.74 -40.72
CA SER A 91 -22.13 60.64 -40.18
C SER A 91 -21.92 60.99 -38.71
N ALA A 92 -21.23 60.11 -37.97
CA ALA A 92 -20.87 60.28 -36.57
C ALA A 92 -19.54 59.56 -36.27
N GLY A 93 -18.82 60.02 -35.25
CA GLY A 93 -17.61 59.34 -34.78
C GLY A 93 -16.37 59.43 -35.69
N SER A 94 -16.33 60.34 -36.67
CA SER A 94 -15.22 60.41 -37.65
C SER A 94 -13.83 60.69 -37.06
N GLN A 95 -13.71 61.07 -35.79
CA GLN A 95 -12.42 61.31 -35.12
C GLN A 95 -11.91 60.10 -34.32
N THR A 96 -12.71 59.05 -34.18
CA THR A 96 -12.41 57.88 -33.32
C THR A 96 -12.55 56.55 -34.05
N MET A 97 -13.04 56.58 -35.28
CA MET A 97 -13.20 55.44 -36.16
C MET A 97 -11.91 55.20 -36.93
N ASP A 98 -11.40 53.97 -36.85
CA ASP A 98 -10.28 53.49 -37.65
C ASP A 98 -10.78 52.56 -38.76
N VAL A 99 -10.19 52.68 -39.94
CA VAL A 99 -10.55 51.90 -41.12
C VAL A 99 -9.31 51.22 -41.66
N SER A 100 -9.38 49.90 -41.80
CA SER A 100 -8.34 49.14 -42.48
C SER A 100 -8.93 48.22 -43.54
N ALA A 101 -8.10 47.80 -44.49
CA ALA A 101 -8.46 46.82 -45.50
C ALA A 101 -7.73 45.50 -45.21
N THR A 102 -8.45 44.39 -45.36
CA THR A 102 -7.94 43.02 -45.18
C THR A 102 -8.53 42.08 -46.24
N THR A 103 -8.26 40.78 -46.10
CA THR A 103 -8.85 39.73 -46.94
C THR A 103 -9.53 38.71 -46.04
N VAL A 104 -10.83 38.49 -46.22
CA VAL A 104 -11.61 37.46 -45.51
C VAL A 104 -12.04 36.43 -46.54
N ASP A 105 -11.70 35.16 -46.32
CA ASP A 105 -11.98 34.04 -47.25
C ASP A 105 -11.49 34.25 -48.71
N GLY A 106 -10.46 35.09 -48.90
CA GLY A 106 -9.87 35.40 -50.21
C GLY A 106 -10.51 36.60 -50.93
N GLU A 107 -11.55 37.20 -50.35
CA GLU A 107 -12.20 38.41 -50.87
C GLU A 107 -11.75 39.66 -50.08
N PRO A 108 -11.58 40.83 -50.74
CA PRO A 108 -11.26 42.08 -50.07
C PRO A 108 -12.37 42.49 -49.09
N ALA A 109 -11.96 42.86 -47.86
CA ALA A 109 -12.86 43.28 -46.80
C ALA A 109 -12.36 44.58 -46.16
N LEU A 110 -13.30 45.39 -45.66
CA LEU A 110 -13.00 46.54 -44.79
C LEU A 110 -13.20 46.13 -43.34
N VAL A 111 -12.23 46.42 -42.49
CA VAL A 111 -12.38 46.35 -41.03
C VAL A 111 -12.62 47.76 -40.53
N LEU A 112 -13.75 47.93 -39.86
CA LEU A 112 -14.09 49.16 -39.17
C LEU A 112 -13.92 48.93 -37.67
N ASP A 113 -13.12 49.77 -37.03
CA ASP A 113 -12.95 49.79 -35.57
C ASP A 113 -13.34 51.18 -35.04
N ASP A 114 -13.87 51.24 -33.83
CA ASP A 114 -14.11 52.51 -33.14
C ASP A 114 -13.95 52.32 -31.64
N SER A 115 -13.28 53.29 -31.03
CA SER A 115 -13.07 53.35 -29.59
C SER A 115 -14.28 53.87 -28.81
N ARG A 116 -15.39 54.23 -29.48
CA ARG A 116 -16.63 54.74 -28.85
C ARG A 116 -17.89 54.02 -29.30
N VAL A 117 -18.83 53.90 -28.37
CA VAL A 117 -20.20 53.44 -28.63
C VAL A 117 -20.97 54.47 -29.44
N HIS A 118 -21.74 54.02 -30.42
CA HIS A 118 -22.64 54.87 -31.20
C HIS A 118 -23.94 54.14 -31.58
N GLU A 119 -25.04 54.86 -31.82
CA GLU A 119 -26.35 54.32 -32.23
C GLU A 119 -26.43 53.82 -33.69
N GLY A 120 -25.28 53.69 -34.36
CA GLY A 120 -25.13 53.36 -35.77
C GLY A 120 -24.83 54.59 -36.63
N ARG A 121 -24.12 54.42 -37.74
CA ARG A 121 -23.69 55.53 -38.60
C ARG A 121 -23.64 55.17 -40.08
N TRP A 122 -23.76 56.19 -40.91
CA TRP A 122 -23.40 56.10 -42.31
C TRP A 122 -21.90 56.20 -42.46
N VAL A 123 -21.31 55.23 -43.14
CA VAL A 123 -19.92 55.22 -43.56
C VAL A 123 -19.90 55.39 -45.07
N SER A 124 -19.08 56.30 -45.55
CA SER A 124 -18.93 56.62 -46.97
C SER A 124 -17.49 56.42 -47.37
N VAL A 125 -17.32 55.58 -48.38
CA VAL A 125 -16.02 55.19 -48.94
C VAL A 125 -16.01 55.56 -50.42
N PRO A 126 -14.90 56.11 -50.96
CA PRO A 126 -14.83 56.47 -52.36
C PRO A 126 -15.13 55.31 -53.32
N ALA A 127 -15.92 55.57 -54.35
CA ALA A 127 -16.35 54.58 -55.34
C ALA A 127 -15.19 53.98 -56.13
N ASN A 128 -14.09 54.73 -56.30
CA ASN A 128 -12.87 54.23 -56.94
C ASN A 128 -12.24 53.06 -56.15
N TRP A 129 -12.27 53.11 -54.82
CA TRP A 129 -11.74 52.03 -53.98
C TRP A 129 -12.50 50.72 -54.23
N PHE A 130 -13.83 50.77 -54.32
CA PHE A 130 -14.62 49.58 -54.68
C PHE A 130 -14.33 49.08 -56.10
N ASN A 131 -14.17 49.99 -57.07
CA ASN A 131 -13.86 49.63 -58.44
C ASN A 131 -12.47 48.98 -58.58
N GLU A 132 -11.49 49.41 -57.80
CA GLU A 132 -10.11 48.92 -57.83
C GLU A 132 -9.94 47.62 -57.00
N SER A 133 -10.53 47.57 -55.81
CA SER A 133 -10.37 46.45 -54.88
C SER A 133 -11.31 45.29 -55.19
N VAL A 134 -12.59 45.54 -55.48
CA VAL A 134 -13.63 44.50 -55.65
C VAL A 134 -14.26 44.49 -57.06
N GLY A 135 -13.75 45.29 -57.99
CA GLY A 135 -14.12 45.24 -59.42
C GLY A 135 -15.41 45.96 -59.81
N GLY A 136 -16.06 46.65 -58.88
CA GLY A 136 -17.29 47.43 -59.12
C GLY A 136 -17.93 47.92 -57.83
N VAL A 137 -18.83 48.90 -57.91
CA VAL A 137 -19.63 49.32 -56.75
C VAL A 137 -20.73 48.27 -56.49
N PRO A 138 -20.72 47.57 -55.34
CA PRO A 138 -21.74 46.59 -54.98
C PRO A 138 -23.10 47.27 -54.74
N GLN A 139 -24.22 46.55 -54.88
CA GLN A 139 -25.55 47.07 -54.48
C GLN A 139 -25.86 46.87 -52.99
N THR A 140 -25.09 46.03 -52.31
CA THR A 140 -25.32 45.64 -50.93
C THR A 140 -23.96 45.40 -50.26
N ALA A 141 -23.79 45.92 -49.05
CA ALA A 141 -22.66 45.60 -48.20
C ALA A 141 -23.09 44.53 -47.19
N TYR A 142 -22.32 43.45 -47.07
CA TYR A 142 -22.52 42.44 -46.05
C TYR A 142 -21.60 42.74 -44.87
N ILE A 143 -22.22 42.90 -43.71
CA ILE A 143 -21.54 43.32 -42.50
C ILE A 143 -21.65 42.20 -41.48
N GLU A 144 -20.50 41.71 -41.01
CA GLU A 144 -20.42 40.87 -39.83
C GLU A 144 -20.25 41.77 -38.60
N HIS A 145 -21.26 41.77 -37.73
CA HIS A 145 -21.29 42.56 -36.52
C HIS A 145 -20.52 41.87 -35.39
N GLU A 146 -19.89 42.63 -34.49
CA GLU A 146 -19.17 42.13 -33.32
C GLU A 146 -20.02 41.23 -32.40
N SER A 147 -21.35 41.40 -32.42
CA SER A 147 -22.32 40.55 -31.71
C SER A 147 -22.38 39.12 -32.28
N GLY A 148 -21.81 38.88 -33.46
CA GLY A 148 -21.94 37.64 -34.23
C GLY A 148 -23.18 37.58 -35.13
N GLU A 149 -23.97 38.65 -35.20
CA GLU A 149 -25.04 38.77 -36.20
C GLU A 149 -24.45 39.28 -37.53
N SER A 150 -24.84 38.68 -38.66
CA SER A 150 -24.51 39.20 -39.99
C SER A 150 -25.75 39.82 -40.62
N TYR A 151 -25.60 40.98 -41.24
CA TYR A 151 -26.69 41.64 -41.95
C TYR A 151 -26.23 42.27 -43.26
N ALA A 152 -27.19 42.46 -44.16
CA ALA A 152 -27.02 43.11 -45.45
C ALA A 152 -27.63 44.50 -45.41
N THR A 153 -26.87 45.50 -45.85
CA THR A 153 -27.33 46.89 -45.96
C THR A 153 -27.17 47.40 -47.41
N PRO A 154 -28.17 48.07 -47.99
CA PRO A 154 -28.05 48.63 -49.32
C PRO A 154 -27.00 49.75 -49.38
N THR A 155 -26.18 49.73 -50.43
CA THR A 155 -25.21 50.78 -50.70
C THR A 155 -25.85 51.92 -51.50
N HIS A 156 -25.43 53.14 -51.21
CA HIS A 156 -25.98 54.37 -51.79
C HIS A 156 -24.87 55.15 -52.47
N VAL A 157 -24.90 55.20 -53.81
CA VAL A 157 -23.92 55.98 -54.59
C VAL A 157 -24.28 57.46 -54.54
N ARG A 158 -23.33 58.29 -54.09
CA ARG A 158 -23.47 59.75 -53.96
C ARG A 158 -22.27 60.44 -54.57
N GLY A 159 -22.42 60.93 -55.81
CA GLY A 159 -21.29 61.52 -56.54
C GLY A 159 -20.22 60.47 -56.82
N ASP A 160 -19.01 60.70 -56.32
CA ASP A 160 -17.87 59.79 -56.45
C ASP A 160 -17.70 58.85 -55.24
N ASP A 161 -18.64 58.85 -54.27
CA ASP A 161 -18.60 58.03 -53.05
C ASP A 161 -19.74 57.01 -52.96
N VAL A 162 -19.54 55.97 -52.15
CA VAL A 162 -20.53 54.93 -51.84
C VAL A 162 -20.75 54.90 -50.33
N ALA A 163 -21.98 55.19 -49.90
CA ALA A 163 -22.36 55.21 -48.49
C ALA A 163 -23.19 53.99 -48.11
N PHE A 164 -22.96 53.43 -46.93
CA PHE A 164 -23.72 52.33 -46.36
C PHE A 164 -23.86 52.50 -44.85
N TYR A 165 -24.88 51.90 -44.26
CA TYR A 165 -25.19 52.05 -42.84
C TYR A 165 -24.56 50.91 -42.02
N VAL A 166 -23.80 51.29 -40.98
CA VAL A 166 -23.16 50.40 -40.03
C VAL A 166 -23.89 50.52 -38.69
N GLU A 167 -24.35 49.39 -38.15
CA GLU A 167 -25.00 49.30 -36.84
C GLU A 167 -24.00 49.57 -35.70
N GLN A 168 -24.49 49.72 -34.47
CA GLN A 168 -23.74 50.18 -33.28
C GLN A 168 -22.41 49.44 -32.99
N PHE A 169 -21.33 50.14 -32.61
CA PHE A 169 -20.15 49.49 -31.99
C PHE A 169 -20.37 49.39 -30.47
N SER A 170 -19.96 48.31 -29.83
CA SER A 170 -20.07 48.10 -28.38
C SER A 170 -19.08 47.05 -27.85
N THR A 171 -17.77 47.27 -28.03
CA THR A 171 -16.79 46.52 -27.22
C THR A 171 -15.82 47.45 -26.50
N ASN A 172 -15.97 47.54 -25.18
CA ASN A 172 -14.88 47.97 -24.32
C ASN A 172 -14.04 46.73 -24.01
N THR A 173 -12.71 46.86 -24.04
CA THR A 173 -11.81 45.74 -23.73
C THR A 173 -11.31 45.87 -22.29
N VAL A 174 -11.43 44.80 -21.50
CA VAL A 174 -10.86 44.70 -20.15
C VAL A 174 -9.69 43.72 -20.12
N THR A 175 -8.71 43.93 -19.25
CA THR A 175 -7.51 43.07 -19.19
C THR A 175 -7.49 42.28 -17.89
N PHE A 176 -7.30 40.97 -17.97
CA PHE A 176 -7.06 40.10 -16.81
C PHE A 176 -5.61 39.61 -16.82
N SER A 177 -4.88 39.80 -15.73
CA SER A 177 -3.48 39.31 -15.61
C SER A 177 -3.29 38.40 -14.39
N GLY A 178 -2.16 37.70 -14.31
CA GLY A 178 -1.73 36.95 -13.14
C GLY A 178 -0.45 36.12 -13.38
N GLU A 179 0.25 35.78 -12.30
CA GLU A 179 1.50 35.01 -12.35
C GLU A 179 1.20 33.51 -12.32
N VAL A 180 1.80 32.74 -13.23
CA VAL A 180 1.86 31.27 -13.17
C VAL A 180 3.04 30.88 -12.30
N VAL A 181 2.84 29.97 -11.34
CA VAL A 181 3.91 29.42 -10.51
C VAL A 181 3.77 27.90 -10.45
N LEU A 182 4.85 27.19 -10.75
CA LEU A 182 5.02 25.76 -10.52
C LEU A 182 6.16 25.57 -9.53
N SER A 183 5.99 24.67 -8.56
CA SER A 183 7.06 24.32 -7.63
C SER A 183 7.02 22.83 -7.28
N GLY A 184 8.20 22.26 -7.09
CA GLY A 184 8.40 20.87 -6.69
C GLY A 184 9.62 20.78 -5.79
N SER A 185 9.47 20.29 -4.55
CA SER A 185 10.59 20.16 -3.64
C SER A 185 11.50 18.96 -3.95
N GLN A 186 10.98 17.95 -4.64
CA GLN A 186 11.62 16.65 -4.89
C GLN A 186 11.21 16.11 -6.28
N ALA A 187 11.48 16.87 -7.34
CA ALA A 187 11.28 16.38 -8.70
C ALA A 187 12.36 15.35 -9.05
N ALA A 188 11.94 14.13 -9.39
CA ALA A 188 12.81 13.06 -9.90
C ALA A 188 12.86 13.08 -11.44
N ASP A 189 13.70 12.22 -12.02
CA ASP A 189 13.82 12.10 -13.48
C ASP A 189 12.48 11.75 -14.12
N GLY A 190 12.10 12.47 -15.18
CA GLY A 190 10.82 12.31 -15.87
C GLY A 190 9.62 12.97 -15.19
N THR A 191 9.82 13.78 -14.14
CA THR A 191 8.71 14.55 -13.53
C THR A 191 8.17 15.55 -14.54
N GLN A 192 6.86 15.53 -14.80
CA GLN A 192 6.20 16.41 -15.75
C GLN A 192 5.12 17.28 -15.07
N TYR A 193 5.11 18.56 -15.41
CA TYR A 193 4.05 19.51 -15.08
C TYR A 193 3.36 20.01 -16.34
N GLN A 194 2.06 20.34 -16.24
CA GLN A 194 1.29 20.90 -17.34
C GLN A 194 0.40 22.04 -16.82
N TYR A 195 0.26 23.10 -17.62
CA TYR A 195 -0.68 24.18 -17.35
C TYR A 195 -1.14 24.84 -18.66
N ASP A 196 -2.35 25.39 -18.65
CA ASP A 196 -2.94 26.01 -19.83
C ASP A 196 -2.91 27.55 -19.74
N ILE A 197 -2.66 28.20 -20.88
CA ILE A 197 -2.84 29.63 -21.10
C ILE A 197 -3.95 29.77 -22.15
N ASN A 198 -5.07 30.44 -21.83
CA ASN A 198 -6.18 30.57 -22.79
C ASN A 198 -5.77 31.42 -24.00
N ASP A 199 -5.14 32.55 -23.73
CA ASP A 199 -4.65 33.50 -24.71
C ASP A 199 -3.35 34.15 -24.24
N LEU A 200 -2.46 34.48 -25.17
CA LEU A 200 -1.11 34.96 -24.91
C LEU A 200 -0.95 36.40 -25.41
N ASP A 201 -1.70 37.33 -24.82
CA ASP A 201 -1.57 38.75 -25.17
C ASP A 201 -0.21 39.33 -24.74
N SER A 202 0.28 38.90 -23.58
CA SER A 202 1.60 39.28 -23.08
C SER A 202 2.13 38.27 -22.08
N VAL A 203 3.43 37.96 -22.16
CA VAL A 203 4.17 37.22 -21.13
C VAL A 203 5.44 37.95 -20.74
N SER A 204 5.75 37.93 -19.46
CA SER A 204 6.94 38.58 -18.89
C SER A 204 7.45 37.81 -17.66
N ASN A 205 8.62 38.19 -17.16
CA ASN A 205 9.18 37.68 -15.90
C ASN A 205 9.29 36.15 -15.83
N PHE A 206 9.66 35.50 -16.94
CA PHE A 206 9.85 34.06 -16.98
C PHE A 206 11.16 33.65 -16.29
N ASP A 207 11.06 32.89 -15.21
CA ASP A 207 12.17 32.48 -14.37
C ASP A 207 12.07 30.99 -13.98
N ILE A 208 13.23 30.33 -13.90
CA ILE A 208 13.36 28.94 -13.44
C ILE A 208 14.54 28.87 -12.48
N ASN A 209 14.30 28.39 -11.25
CA ASN A 209 15.34 28.09 -10.29
C ASN A 209 15.32 26.61 -9.92
N LEU A 210 16.51 26.02 -9.89
CA LEU A 210 16.73 24.69 -9.34
C LEU A 210 17.37 24.78 -7.96
N THR A 211 17.05 23.84 -7.08
CA THR A 211 17.65 23.68 -5.75
C THR A 211 18.19 22.27 -5.63
N GLY A 212 19.48 22.10 -5.32
CA GLY A 212 20.06 20.77 -5.14
C GLY A 212 19.40 20.00 -4.00
N ARG A 213 19.33 18.67 -4.15
CA ARG A 213 18.78 17.74 -3.17
C ARG A 213 19.70 16.53 -3.01
N THR A 214 19.91 16.11 -1.76
CA THR A 214 20.42 14.77 -1.48
C THR A 214 19.25 13.82 -1.26
N SER A 215 19.15 12.77 -2.06
CA SER A 215 18.29 11.61 -1.79
C SER A 215 19.07 10.55 -1.04
N THR A 216 18.37 9.77 -0.22
CA THR A 216 18.97 8.74 0.63
C THR A 216 18.10 7.50 0.66
N GLU A 217 18.72 6.33 0.76
CA GLU A 217 18.04 5.08 1.11
C GLU A 217 18.93 4.21 1.98
N THR A 218 18.34 3.19 2.61
CA THR A 218 19.08 2.26 3.47
C THR A 218 19.34 0.98 2.69
N GLU A 219 20.60 0.57 2.64
CA GLU A 219 21.06 -0.64 1.98
C GLU A 219 21.57 -1.65 3.02
N THR A 220 21.42 -2.95 2.74
CA THR A 220 21.89 -4.02 3.62
C THR A 220 22.48 -5.17 2.81
N VAL A 221 23.78 -5.36 2.99
CA VAL A 221 24.55 -6.43 2.35
C VAL A 221 24.89 -7.48 3.39
N SER A 222 24.72 -8.76 3.04
CA SER A 222 25.04 -9.86 3.95
C SER A 222 25.84 -10.96 3.28
N GLY A 223 26.71 -11.62 4.04
CA GLY A 223 27.41 -12.84 3.66
C GLY A 223 27.37 -13.83 4.81
N ALA A 224 27.15 -15.10 4.48
CA ALA A 224 27.03 -16.18 5.46
C ALA A 224 28.23 -17.13 5.36
N ALA A 225 28.64 -17.69 6.51
CA ALA A 225 29.76 -18.59 6.66
C ALA A 225 31.05 -18.08 5.97
N LEU A 226 31.36 -16.78 6.15
CA LEU A 226 32.56 -16.16 5.60
C LEU A 226 33.78 -16.60 6.40
N ALA A 227 34.74 -17.21 5.71
CA ALA A 227 36.00 -17.66 6.28
C ALA A 227 37.03 -16.52 6.33
N ASN A 228 38.12 -16.73 7.07
CA ASN A 228 39.21 -15.78 7.14
C ASN A 228 39.82 -15.48 5.75
N GLY A 229 39.78 -14.21 5.35
CA GLY A 229 40.26 -13.71 4.06
C GLY A 229 39.18 -13.61 2.97
N ASP A 230 37.93 -14.02 3.26
CA ASP A 230 36.82 -13.84 2.32
C ASP A 230 36.46 -12.37 2.15
N SER A 231 35.98 -12.03 0.95
CA SER A 231 35.58 -10.67 0.58
C SER A 231 34.05 -10.56 0.53
N LEU A 232 33.53 -9.43 1.00
CA LEU A 232 32.12 -9.04 0.88
C LEU A 232 32.04 -7.76 0.04
N ASP A 233 31.34 -7.85 -1.10
CA ASP A 233 31.10 -6.70 -1.98
C ASP A 233 29.94 -5.87 -1.44
N LEU A 234 30.17 -4.58 -1.18
CA LEU A 234 29.19 -3.70 -0.55
C LEU A 234 28.32 -2.94 -1.56
N GLU A 235 28.66 -2.99 -2.86
CA GLU A 235 27.91 -2.41 -3.99
C GLU A 235 27.34 -0.98 -3.78
N ILE A 236 28.12 -0.07 -3.18
CA ILE A 236 27.64 1.29 -2.85
C ILE A 236 27.27 2.09 -4.12
N ALA A 237 25.99 2.33 -4.35
CA ALA A 237 25.43 2.76 -5.64
C ALA A 237 25.21 4.28 -5.79
N GLY A 238 25.16 5.04 -4.70
CA GLY A 238 25.01 6.51 -4.70
C GLY A 238 26.23 7.32 -5.21
N THR A 239 26.10 8.64 -5.29
CA THR A 239 27.19 9.55 -5.74
C THR A 239 28.09 10.04 -4.61
N ASP A 240 27.62 9.97 -3.36
CA ASP A 240 28.33 10.39 -2.16
C ASP A 240 28.70 9.18 -1.29
N PRO A 241 29.70 9.28 -0.40
CA PRO A 241 29.96 8.23 0.57
C PRO A 241 28.73 7.92 1.41
N ALA A 242 28.46 6.62 1.61
CA ALA A 242 27.38 6.14 2.45
C ALA A 242 27.68 6.45 3.92
N THR A 243 26.64 6.77 4.69
CA THR A 243 26.73 7.15 6.10
C THR A 243 25.98 6.18 6.99
N ASP A 244 26.11 6.35 8.31
CA ASP A 244 25.41 5.54 9.31
C ASP A 244 25.65 4.03 9.14
N ALA A 245 26.83 3.67 8.63
CA ALA A 245 27.22 2.31 8.38
C ALA A 245 27.43 1.55 9.70
N SER A 246 26.97 0.31 9.75
CA SER A 246 27.18 -0.60 10.86
C SER A 246 27.32 -2.02 10.35
N VAL A 247 28.19 -2.79 11.01
CA VAL A 247 28.35 -4.23 10.78
C VAL A 247 27.73 -4.98 11.94
N THR A 248 27.04 -6.06 11.65
CA THR A 248 26.60 -7.08 12.61
C THR A 248 27.31 -8.37 12.29
N PHE A 249 28.18 -8.80 13.21
CA PHE A 249 28.72 -10.16 13.22
C PHE A 249 27.69 -11.06 13.90
N SER A 250 27.34 -12.18 13.27
CA SER A 250 26.53 -13.23 13.87
C SER A 250 27.36 -14.50 13.96
N GLY A 251 27.32 -15.15 15.12
CA GLY A 251 28.07 -16.37 15.34
C GLY A 251 27.57 -17.48 14.42
N HIS A 252 28.51 -18.17 13.78
CA HIS A 252 28.27 -19.35 12.97
C HIS A 252 29.08 -20.50 13.56
N GLU A 253 28.47 -21.67 13.70
CA GLU A 253 29.07 -22.83 14.34
C GLU A 253 29.18 -24.01 13.37
N GLU A 254 30.37 -24.61 13.32
CA GLU A 254 30.67 -25.81 12.56
C GLU A 254 30.76 -27.01 13.51
N THR A 255 30.21 -28.15 13.10
CA THR A 255 30.21 -29.39 13.89
C THR A 255 30.93 -30.53 13.18
N ALA A 256 31.63 -31.37 13.95
CA ALA A 256 32.33 -32.54 13.42
C ALA A 256 32.24 -33.73 14.39
N SER A 257 31.84 -34.90 13.90
CA SER A 257 31.84 -36.12 14.72
C SER A 257 33.26 -36.65 14.92
N ALA A 258 33.60 -36.98 16.16
CA ALA A 258 34.89 -37.52 16.55
C ALA A 258 34.74 -38.74 17.48
N THR A 259 35.77 -39.58 17.50
CA THR A 259 35.81 -40.80 18.33
C THR A 259 37.23 -41.05 18.83
N ALA A 260 37.35 -41.62 20.02
CA ALA A 260 38.61 -42.14 20.55
C ALA A 260 38.39 -43.47 21.28
N SER A 261 39.43 -44.30 21.32
CA SER A 261 39.39 -45.59 21.99
C SER A 261 40.65 -45.81 22.84
N GLY A 262 40.53 -46.52 23.95
CA GLY A 262 41.66 -46.82 24.83
C GLY A 262 41.40 -48.02 25.73
N THR A 263 42.29 -48.27 26.70
CA THR A 263 42.14 -49.35 27.69
C THR A 263 42.70 -48.89 29.01
N GLY A 264 41.95 -49.08 30.09
CA GLY A 264 42.28 -48.48 31.38
C GLY A 264 42.25 -46.96 31.32
N SER A 265 43.21 -46.32 31.98
CA SER A 265 43.36 -44.87 31.95
C SER A 265 44.01 -44.38 30.66
N GLY A 266 43.53 -43.26 30.13
CA GLY A 266 44.06 -42.61 28.94
C GLY A 266 43.72 -41.13 28.88
N THR A 267 43.92 -40.54 27.70
CA THR A 267 43.61 -39.14 27.40
C THR A 267 42.95 -39.04 26.04
N VAL A 268 41.95 -38.18 25.90
CA VAL A 268 41.31 -37.85 24.62
C VAL A 268 41.48 -36.37 24.34
N SER A 269 41.81 -36.02 23.10
CA SER A 269 41.92 -34.62 22.68
C SER A 269 40.68 -34.26 21.87
N VAL A 270 39.94 -33.26 22.34
CA VAL A 270 38.69 -32.78 21.74
C VAL A 270 38.99 -31.49 20.98
N GLY A 271 38.72 -31.48 19.68
CA GLY A 271 38.86 -30.33 18.81
C GLY A 271 37.78 -29.25 19.03
N GLY A 272 37.83 -28.21 18.21
CA GLY A 272 36.95 -27.05 18.31
C GLY A 272 37.33 -26.08 19.43
N ASN A 273 36.49 -25.06 19.62
CA ASN A 273 36.66 -24.02 20.63
C ASN A 273 35.41 -23.83 21.52
N VAL A 274 34.39 -24.67 21.32
CA VAL A 274 33.20 -24.78 22.18
C VAL A 274 33.11 -26.22 22.70
N ASN A 275 32.65 -26.38 23.95
CA ASN A 275 32.47 -27.72 24.53
C ASN A 275 31.63 -28.60 23.58
N PRO A 276 32.04 -29.87 23.39
CA PRO A 276 31.37 -30.80 22.50
C PRO A 276 29.95 -31.13 22.99
N THR A 277 29.24 -31.91 22.19
CA THR A 277 27.93 -32.49 22.54
C THR A 277 27.85 -33.94 22.09
N ASP A 278 26.75 -34.62 22.42
CA ASP A 278 26.44 -35.99 22.00
C ASP A 278 27.50 -37.01 22.42
N GLU A 279 28.08 -36.78 23.60
CA GLU A 279 29.09 -37.66 24.18
C GLU A 279 28.47 -39.01 24.55
N SER A 280 29.11 -40.08 24.09
CA SER A 280 28.68 -41.43 24.40
C SER A 280 29.87 -42.37 24.54
N VAL A 281 29.69 -43.37 25.39
CA VAL A 281 30.74 -44.33 25.72
C VAL A 281 30.21 -45.76 25.69
N GLN A 282 31.06 -46.67 25.25
CA GLN A 282 30.90 -48.12 25.40
C GLN A 282 32.19 -48.70 25.96
N LEU A 283 32.07 -49.69 26.85
CA LEU A 283 33.21 -50.45 27.36
C LEU A 283 33.21 -51.85 26.76
N THR A 284 34.40 -52.43 26.60
CA THR A 284 34.58 -53.82 26.19
C THR A 284 35.40 -54.55 27.25
N GLY A 285 34.86 -55.68 27.73
CA GLY A 285 35.48 -56.50 28.74
C GLY A 285 36.76 -57.18 28.26
N ASP A 286 37.63 -57.53 29.21
CA ASP A 286 38.80 -58.37 29.00
C ASP A 286 38.90 -59.44 30.12
N THR A 287 39.72 -60.47 29.92
CA THR A 287 39.87 -61.61 30.84
C THR A 287 41.35 -61.88 31.08
N SER A 288 41.75 -61.94 32.36
CA SER A 288 43.07 -62.39 32.78
C SER A 288 43.02 -63.81 33.35
N THR A 289 44.18 -64.49 33.34
CA THR A 289 44.31 -65.89 33.80
C THR A 289 45.49 -66.05 34.74
N THR A 290 45.33 -66.88 35.77
CA THR A 290 46.41 -67.30 36.69
C THR A 290 46.37 -68.81 36.85
N THR A 291 47.50 -69.50 36.65
CA THR A 291 47.60 -70.95 36.88
C THR A 291 48.05 -71.22 38.31
N ASP A 292 47.39 -72.16 38.98
CA ASP A 292 47.74 -72.64 40.31
C ASP A 292 47.64 -74.18 40.37
N SER A 293 48.27 -74.77 41.38
CA SER A 293 48.37 -76.21 41.53
C SER A 293 48.49 -76.61 43.00
N VAL A 294 47.96 -77.79 43.34
CA VAL A 294 48.19 -78.43 44.63
C VAL A 294 48.66 -79.86 44.41
N SER A 295 49.65 -80.29 45.20
CA SER A 295 50.13 -81.67 45.16
C SER A 295 50.64 -82.12 46.52
N ALA A 296 50.54 -83.41 46.77
CA ALA A 296 51.13 -84.06 47.94
C ALA A 296 51.55 -85.49 47.58
N ASN A 297 52.60 -85.97 48.26
CA ASN A 297 53.13 -87.32 48.07
C ASN A 297 53.10 -88.09 49.39
N GLY A 298 52.89 -89.40 49.33
CA GLY A 298 52.92 -90.31 50.48
C GLY A 298 51.84 -89.98 51.53
N VAL A 299 50.68 -89.47 51.09
CA VAL A 299 49.59 -89.08 52.00
C VAL A 299 48.57 -90.20 52.17
N SER A 300 47.88 -90.22 53.30
CA SER A 300 46.77 -91.17 53.51
C SER A 300 45.74 -91.08 52.39
N PRO A 301 45.18 -92.21 51.91
CA PRO A 301 44.10 -92.24 50.91
C PRO A 301 42.75 -91.69 51.44
N SER A 302 42.74 -91.14 52.65
CA SER A 302 41.64 -90.40 53.26
C SER A 302 41.99 -88.93 53.58
N THR A 303 43.02 -88.38 52.91
CA THR A 303 43.53 -87.02 53.19
C THR A 303 42.55 -85.95 52.72
N SER A 304 42.66 -84.77 53.33
CA SER A 304 41.96 -83.55 52.94
C SER A 304 42.97 -82.43 52.75
N THR A 305 42.78 -81.58 51.75
CA THR A 305 43.67 -80.45 51.47
C THR A 305 42.88 -79.20 51.11
N SER A 306 43.27 -78.05 51.66
CA SER A 306 42.63 -76.77 51.35
C SER A 306 42.99 -76.29 49.94
N LEU A 307 41.99 -75.78 49.23
CA LEU A 307 42.14 -75.10 47.95
C LEU A 307 41.91 -73.59 48.12
N SER A 308 42.51 -72.80 47.23
CA SER A 308 42.29 -71.35 47.14
C SER A 308 42.03 -71.01 45.68
N VAL A 309 40.82 -71.28 45.20
CA VAL A 309 40.43 -71.03 43.81
C VAL A 309 39.98 -69.58 43.65
N GLY A 310 40.84 -68.76 43.05
CA GLY A 310 40.57 -67.37 42.71
C GLY A 310 39.79 -67.17 41.41
N GLY A 311 39.60 -65.89 41.06
CA GLY A 311 38.85 -65.47 39.86
C GLY A 311 37.35 -65.32 40.08
N ASN A 312 36.66 -64.80 39.05
CA ASN A 312 35.20 -64.63 39.03
C ASN A 312 34.54 -65.41 37.87
N LEU A 313 35.31 -66.25 37.18
CA LEU A 313 34.85 -67.22 36.20
C LEU A 313 35.34 -68.61 36.62
N GLU A 314 34.62 -69.65 36.20
CA GLU A 314 35.00 -71.04 36.48
C GLU A 314 36.44 -71.34 35.99
N PRO A 315 37.27 -71.97 36.85
CA PRO A 315 38.64 -72.33 36.51
C PRO A 315 38.67 -73.42 35.45
N THR A 316 39.80 -73.57 34.77
CA THR A 316 39.96 -74.54 33.66
C THR A 316 41.30 -75.26 33.73
N ASP A 317 41.53 -76.25 32.88
CA ASP A 317 42.84 -76.87 32.65
C ASP A 317 43.83 -75.99 31.86
N GLY A 318 43.48 -74.72 31.61
CA GLY A 318 44.25 -73.79 30.77
C GLY A 318 43.93 -73.88 29.28
N SER A 319 43.19 -74.91 28.83
CA SER A 319 42.68 -75.05 27.47
C SER A 319 41.17 -74.81 27.35
N GLY A 320 40.51 -74.56 28.49
CA GLY A 320 39.08 -74.28 28.59
C GLY A 320 38.23 -75.47 29.06
N GLY A 321 38.83 -76.63 29.33
CA GLY A 321 38.17 -77.78 29.94
C GLY A 321 38.29 -77.79 31.46
N ASP A 322 37.63 -78.75 32.12
CA ASP A 322 37.68 -78.92 33.57
C ASP A 322 39.11 -79.25 34.05
N PRO A 323 39.55 -78.73 35.22
CA PRO A 323 40.85 -79.05 35.82
C PRO A 323 41.15 -80.54 35.93
N THR A 324 42.45 -80.87 35.86
CA THR A 324 42.93 -82.26 35.79
C THR A 324 43.53 -82.72 37.12
N LEU A 325 42.97 -83.77 37.71
CA LEU A 325 43.47 -84.44 38.91
C LEU A 325 44.16 -85.76 38.54
N THR A 326 45.44 -85.86 38.89
CA THR A 326 46.25 -87.07 38.72
C THR A 326 46.57 -87.68 40.08
N VAL A 327 46.42 -89.00 40.19
CA VAL A 327 46.62 -89.73 41.45
C VAL A 327 47.42 -91.01 41.19
N THR A 328 48.41 -91.29 42.02
CA THR A 328 49.16 -92.55 42.06
C THR A 328 48.86 -93.26 43.37
N GLY A 329 48.50 -94.54 43.33
CA GLY A 329 48.25 -95.35 44.53
C GLY A 329 49.43 -96.26 44.87
N TYR A 330 49.80 -96.36 46.14
CA TYR A 330 50.82 -97.28 46.64
C TYR A 330 50.22 -98.30 47.59
N GLY A 331 50.57 -99.56 47.35
CA GLY A 331 50.22 -100.65 48.24
C GLY A 331 51.12 -100.71 49.47
N SER A 332 50.77 -101.56 50.43
CA SER A 332 51.65 -101.90 51.56
C SER A 332 51.68 -103.40 51.78
N SER A 333 52.88 -103.97 51.84
CA SER A 333 53.06 -105.35 52.28
C SER A 333 53.05 -105.40 53.82
N SER A 334 52.31 -106.35 54.37
CA SER A 334 52.16 -106.57 55.82
C SER A 334 52.23 -108.05 56.13
N THR A 335 52.94 -108.43 57.20
CA THR A 335 53.06 -109.83 57.60
C THR A 335 52.19 -110.09 58.83
N TYR A 336 51.33 -111.08 58.72
CA TYR A 336 50.49 -111.60 59.80
C TYR A 336 51.06 -112.92 60.32
N ASN A 337 51.03 -113.14 61.64
CA ASN A 337 51.41 -114.42 62.24
C ASN A 337 50.44 -114.80 63.37
N PRO A 338 49.82 -115.99 63.35
CA PRO A 338 48.86 -116.43 64.36
C PRO A 338 49.40 -116.41 65.79
N VAL A 339 50.70 -116.64 65.99
CA VAL A 339 51.34 -116.64 67.31
C VAL A 339 51.23 -115.28 67.98
N ASN A 340 51.28 -114.19 67.21
CA ASN A 340 51.17 -112.83 67.74
C ASN A 340 49.74 -112.48 68.17
N ASP A 341 48.73 -113.00 67.45
CA ASP A 341 47.34 -112.57 67.60
C ASP A 341 46.52 -113.49 68.51
N TYR A 342 46.72 -114.80 68.41
CA TYR A 342 46.03 -115.78 69.25
C TYR A 342 46.84 -116.19 70.48
N GLY A 343 48.16 -115.96 70.44
CA GLY A 343 49.12 -116.36 71.46
C GLY A 343 49.67 -115.19 72.28
N ASP A 344 50.86 -115.38 72.87
CA ASP A 344 51.61 -114.35 73.59
C ASP A 344 52.76 -113.74 72.78
N GLY A 345 52.92 -114.17 71.52
CA GLY A 345 53.95 -113.69 70.59
C GLY A 345 55.26 -114.48 70.65
N THR A 346 55.32 -115.59 71.40
CA THR A 346 56.48 -116.48 71.42
C THR A 346 56.09 -117.94 71.23
N THR A 347 56.96 -118.72 70.58
CA THR A 347 56.78 -120.17 70.49
C THR A 347 57.44 -120.86 71.68
N ASP A 348 56.69 -121.74 72.34
CA ASP A 348 57.07 -122.39 73.60
C ASP A 348 56.91 -123.92 73.56
N ASP A 349 56.42 -124.47 72.44
CA ASP A 349 56.32 -125.91 72.17
C ASP A 349 56.52 -126.24 70.68
N ASP A 350 56.73 -127.51 70.37
CA ASP A 350 56.69 -128.02 69.00
C ASP A 350 55.50 -128.97 68.82
N MET A 351 54.66 -128.69 67.83
CA MET A 351 53.63 -129.64 67.43
C MET A 351 54.10 -130.47 66.27
N SER A 352 53.95 -131.79 66.37
CA SER A 352 53.91 -132.67 65.20
C SER A 352 52.61 -132.44 64.44
N LEU A 353 52.43 -131.27 63.86
CA LEU A 353 51.17 -130.86 63.24
C LEU A 353 51.01 -131.38 61.83
N ALA A 354 51.95 -131.13 60.92
CA ALA A 354 51.44 -130.76 59.60
C ALA A 354 51.86 -131.64 58.44
N ILE A 355 53.12 -132.06 58.39
CA ILE A 355 53.70 -132.48 57.12
C ILE A 355 54.47 -133.77 57.28
N GLY A 356 54.22 -134.72 56.39
CA GLY A 356 54.87 -136.02 56.42
C GLY A 356 53.89 -137.20 56.50
N ASP A 357 54.34 -138.29 57.13
CA ASP A 357 53.53 -139.47 57.44
C ASP A 357 53.83 -140.07 58.83
N GLY A 358 52.91 -140.91 59.29
CA GLY A 358 53.04 -141.66 60.53
C GLY A 358 53.60 -143.07 60.28
N SER A 359 54.03 -143.76 61.33
CA SER A 359 54.52 -145.17 61.31
C SER A 359 53.61 -146.25 60.67
N SER A 360 52.43 -145.86 60.19
CA SER A 360 51.51 -146.68 59.41
C SER A 360 51.35 -146.18 57.96
N ASP A 361 52.28 -145.36 57.48
CA ASP A 361 52.32 -144.70 56.17
C ASP A 361 51.07 -143.82 55.90
N THR A 362 50.44 -143.34 56.98
CA THR A 362 49.28 -142.45 56.92
C THR A 362 49.76 -141.01 56.80
N LYS A 363 49.46 -140.37 55.67
CA LYS A 363 49.77 -138.96 55.40
C LYS A 363 49.19 -138.03 56.45
N HIS A 364 49.99 -137.05 56.86
CA HIS A 364 49.54 -135.98 57.73
C HIS A 364 48.93 -134.83 56.92
N SER A 365 47.89 -134.22 57.49
CA SER A 365 47.33 -132.95 57.02
C SER A 365 46.94 -132.11 58.22
N SER A 366 46.95 -130.79 58.07
CA SER A 366 46.58 -129.88 59.15
C SER A 366 45.79 -128.67 58.65
N GLU A 367 44.90 -128.18 59.49
CA GLU A 367 44.26 -126.86 59.33
C GLU A 367 44.87 -125.91 60.35
N ILE A 368 45.23 -124.70 59.92
CA ILE A 368 45.83 -123.67 60.76
C ILE A 368 45.03 -122.39 60.59
N GLU A 369 44.38 -121.92 61.66
CA GLU A 369 43.61 -120.68 61.62
C GLU A 369 44.50 -119.44 61.48
N ILE A 370 44.05 -118.49 60.68
CA ILE A 370 44.62 -117.16 60.50
C ILE A 370 43.49 -116.11 60.51
N THR A 371 43.71 -114.95 61.15
CA THR A 371 42.84 -113.76 61.02
C THR A 371 43.71 -112.58 60.60
N PRO A 372 44.00 -112.41 59.29
CA PRO A 372 44.81 -111.32 58.78
C PRO A 372 44.43 -109.93 59.32
N GLY A 373 45.42 -109.12 59.68
CA GLY A 373 45.23 -107.73 60.12
C GLY A 373 45.03 -106.72 58.99
N SER A 374 45.23 -107.13 57.74
CA SER A 374 45.20 -106.29 56.54
C SER A 374 44.39 -106.96 55.41
N THR A 375 43.84 -106.13 54.52
CA THR A 375 43.16 -106.58 53.30
C THR A 375 44.16 -106.56 52.16
N GLY A 376 44.22 -107.62 51.37
CA GLY A 376 45.15 -107.73 50.24
C GLY A 376 45.29 -109.16 49.74
N ASP A 377 46.17 -109.39 48.78
CA ASP A 377 46.49 -110.73 48.29
C ASP A 377 47.62 -111.35 49.12
N ILE A 378 47.53 -112.65 49.45
CA ILE A 378 48.64 -113.37 50.08
C ILE A 378 49.83 -113.37 49.10
N GLU A 379 50.88 -112.66 49.45
CA GLU A 379 52.11 -112.47 48.67
C GLU A 379 53.11 -113.60 48.95
N SER A 380 53.29 -113.95 50.23
CA SER A 380 54.21 -115.01 50.62
C SER A 380 53.76 -115.72 51.90
N LEU A 381 54.19 -116.97 52.04
CA LEU A 381 53.97 -117.79 53.22
C LEU A 381 55.33 -118.32 53.70
N SER A 382 55.57 -118.27 55.01
CA SER A 382 56.75 -118.88 55.64
C SER A 382 56.34 -119.57 56.92
N ILE A 383 56.79 -120.81 57.13
CA ILE A 383 56.40 -121.60 58.30
C ILE A 383 57.62 -122.03 59.10
N ASN A 384 57.56 -121.91 60.41
CA ASN A 384 58.66 -122.26 61.28
C ASN A 384 58.62 -123.75 61.66
N VAL A 385 59.63 -124.50 61.22
CA VAL A 385 59.79 -125.91 61.55
C VAL A 385 60.67 -126.04 62.80
N ALA A 386 60.08 -126.44 63.93
CA ALA A 386 60.78 -126.62 65.19
C ALA A 386 61.56 -127.94 65.30
N GLY A 387 61.15 -128.99 64.57
CA GLY A 387 61.78 -130.30 64.66
C GLY A 387 61.59 -131.15 63.41
N THR A 388 62.56 -132.02 63.11
CA THR A 388 62.47 -133.04 62.07
C THR A 388 62.58 -134.41 62.71
N TYR A 389 61.71 -135.33 62.29
CA TYR A 389 61.68 -136.70 62.76
C TYR A 389 61.65 -137.63 61.56
N GLY A 390 62.47 -138.69 61.58
CA GLY A 390 62.59 -139.60 60.44
C GLY A 390 63.53 -139.12 59.33
N ASP A 391 63.53 -139.84 58.21
CA ASP A 391 64.35 -139.58 57.02
C ASP A 391 63.62 -138.67 56.02
N ASP A 392 64.40 -137.89 55.25
CA ASP A 392 63.86 -137.06 54.18
C ASP A 392 63.47 -137.92 52.97
N TYR A 393 62.17 -138.00 52.70
CA TYR A 393 61.62 -138.74 51.56
C TYR A 393 61.15 -137.86 50.39
N ASN A 394 61.42 -136.55 50.42
CA ASN A 394 60.86 -135.55 49.51
C ASN A 394 59.31 -135.51 49.60
N PRO A 395 58.75 -135.15 50.77
CA PRO A 395 57.31 -134.95 50.93
C PRO A 395 56.77 -133.90 49.94
N ALA A 396 55.58 -134.09 49.40
CA ALA A 396 54.91 -133.12 48.54
C ALA A 396 53.64 -132.61 49.22
N VAL A 397 53.57 -131.30 49.50
CA VAL A 397 52.51 -130.66 50.29
C VAL A 397 51.74 -129.64 49.45
N ASP A 398 50.43 -129.77 49.43
CA ASP A 398 49.56 -128.72 48.89
C ASP A 398 49.07 -127.80 50.02
N VAL A 399 48.95 -126.49 49.75
CA VAL A 399 48.38 -125.51 50.69
C VAL A 399 47.15 -124.83 50.08
N TYR A 400 46.06 -124.75 50.83
CA TYR A 400 44.79 -124.14 50.42
C TYR A 400 44.35 -123.06 51.42
N LEU A 401 43.64 -122.02 50.97
CA LEU A 401 43.04 -121.00 51.83
C LEU A 401 41.53 -121.16 51.89
N VAL A 402 41.00 -121.34 53.09
CA VAL A 402 39.57 -121.54 53.29
C VAL A 402 39.03 -120.49 54.25
N SER A 403 37.85 -119.95 53.96
CA SER A 403 37.21 -118.97 54.85
C SER A 403 36.51 -119.68 56.01
N GLY A 404 36.71 -119.17 57.23
CA GLY A 404 36.15 -119.72 58.46
C GLY A 404 37.18 -120.36 59.40
N GLU A 405 36.70 -120.76 60.58
CA GLU A 405 37.46 -121.51 61.59
C GLU A 405 37.85 -122.91 61.07
N ALA A 406 38.88 -123.52 61.67
CA ALA A 406 39.30 -124.88 61.36
C ALA A 406 38.18 -125.87 61.74
N ASP A 407 37.69 -126.63 60.77
CA ASP A 407 36.44 -127.39 60.88
C ASP A 407 36.61 -128.91 60.80
N GLN A 408 37.85 -129.40 60.73
CA GLN A 408 38.20 -130.82 60.59
C GLN A 408 37.70 -131.41 59.27
N SER A 409 37.77 -130.63 58.18
CA SER A 409 37.42 -131.03 56.83
C SER A 409 38.38 -130.40 55.81
N LEU A 410 39.01 -131.25 54.99
CA LEU A 410 39.83 -130.78 53.87
C LEU A 410 38.95 -130.45 52.66
N THR A 411 38.61 -129.18 52.49
CA THR A 411 37.77 -128.66 51.40
C THR A 411 38.53 -128.50 50.08
N LYS A 412 39.87 -128.37 50.10
CA LYS A 412 40.74 -128.34 48.88
C LYS A 412 40.31 -127.34 47.79
N ASP A 413 39.55 -126.31 48.17
CA ASP A 413 39.20 -125.17 47.32
C ASP A 413 40.23 -124.04 47.55
N ASN A 414 40.45 -123.15 46.55
CA ASN A 414 41.41 -122.04 46.64
C ASN A 414 42.85 -122.47 46.96
N LYS A 415 43.41 -123.30 46.09
CA LYS A 415 44.81 -123.75 46.20
C LYS A 415 45.76 -122.55 46.07
N ILE A 416 46.62 -122.36 47.07
CA ILE A 416 47.67 -121.34 47.11
C ILE A 416 48.98 -121.93 46.58
N THR A 417 49.33 -123.14 47.01
CA THR A 417 50.61 -123.80 46.75
C THR A 417 50.41 -125.18 46.17
N ASN A 418 51.18 -125.54 45.14
CA ASN A 418 51.11 -126.81 44.44
C ASN A 418 52.36 -127.67 44.69
N SER A 419 52.19 -128.74 45.49
CA SER A 419 53.22 -129.77 45.74
C SER A 419 54.56 -129.20 46.21
N TRP A 420 54.52 -128.35 47.24
CA TRP A 420 55.69 -127.85 47.93
C TRP A 420 56.48 -129.00 48.58
N ASP A 421 57.78 -129.02 48.29
CA ASP A 421 58.75 -129.95 48.87
C ASP A 421 59.53 -129.21 49.99
N PRO A 422 59.10 -129.33 51.26
CA PRO A 422 59.77 -128.66 52.38
C PRO A 422 61.18 -129.22 52.58
N SER A 423 62.10 -128.35 53.00
CA SER A 423 63.43 -128.80 53.39
C SER A 423 63.33 -129.65 54.66
N TRP A 424 64.04 -130.78 54.73
CA TRP A 424 64.03 -131.61 55.94
C TRP A 424 64.99 -131.06 57.03
N SER A 425 64.79 -129.80 57.41
CA SER A 425 65.59 -129.06 58.41
C SER A 425 64.74 -128.15 59.28
N THR A 426 65.21 -127.84 60.48
CA THR A 426 64.56 -126.88 61.39
C THR A 426 64.80 -125.43 60.96
N GLY A 427 63.90 -124.52 61.35
CA GLY A 427 63.91 -123.09 61.02
C GLY A 427 62.78 -122.72 60.06
N ASP A 428 62.74 -121.44 59.70
CA ASP A 428 61.72 -120.90 58.79
C ASP A 428 61.89 -121.44 57.37
N GLN A 429 60.77 -121.89 56.79
CA GLN A 429 60.73 -122.39 55.44
C GLN A 429 59.71 -121.62 54.62
N SER A 430 60.18 -121.04 53.51
CA SER A 430 59.32 -120.37 52.55
C SER A 430 58.49 -121.38 51.76
N ILE A 431 57.19 -121.12 51.72
CA ILE A 431 56.20 -121.87 50.97
C ILE A 431 55.89 -121.07 49.69
N PRO A 432 56.06 -121.64 48.49
CA PRO A 432 55.72 -120.96 47.25
C PRO A 432 54.23 -120.58 47.19
N VAL A 433 53.93 -119.35 46.79
CA VAL A 433 52.57 -118.90 46.48
C VAL A 433 52.40 -118.94 44.96
N ASP A 434 51.85 -120.04 44.45
CA ASP A 434 51.67 -120.25 43.00
C ASP A 434 50.41 -119.55 42.46
N ASN A 435 49.40 -119.39 43.31
CA ASN A 435 48.13 -118.76 43.00
C ASN A 435 47.67 -117.90 44.20
N PRO A 436 48.09 -116.62 44.26
CA PRO A 436 47.73 -115.70 45.34
C PRO A 436 46.23 -115.66 45.57
N GLN A 437 45.81 -115.61 46.83
CA GLN A 437 44.41 -115.53 47.23
C GLN A 437 44.19 -114.29 48.10
N SER A 438 43.08 -113.58 47.88
CA SER A 438 42.76 -112.37 48.64
C SER A 438 42.22 -112.70 50.02
N VAL A 439 42.68 -111.94 51.00
CA VAL A 439 42.16 -111.90 52.36
C VAL A 439 41.61 -110.51 52.69
N THR A 440 40.73 -110.45 53.68
CA THR A 440 40.14 -109.21 54.18
C THR A 440 40.49 -109.08 55.64
N ALA A 441 40.94 -107.90 56.05
CA ALA A 441 41.32 -107.61 57.42
C ALA A 441 40.21 -108.01 58.40
N GLY A 442 40.56 -108.74 59.46
CA GLY A 442 39.66 -109.16 60.53
C GLY A 442 38.76 -110.36 60.20
N ASN A 443 38.72 -110.84 58.96
CA ASN A 443 38.04 -112.09 58.64
C ASN A 443 38.92 -113.29 59.02
N THR A 444 38.30 -114.34 59.55
CA THR A 444 39.00 -115.60 59.88
C THR A 444 39.02 -116.54 58.67
N TYR A 445 40.20 -117.12 58.45
CA TYR A 445 40.47 -118.15 57.45
C TYR A 445 41.24 -119.29 58.13
N HIS A 446 41.42 -120.40 57.43
CA HIS A 446 42.42 -121.40 57.79
C HIS A 446 43.20 -121.88 56.57
N LEU A 447 44.46 -122.21 56.80
CA LEU A 447 45.37 -122.82 55.84
C LEU A 447 45.30 -124.34 55.97
N GLU A 448 44.92 -125.03 54.90
CA GLU A 448 44.96 -126.50 54.84
C GLU A 448 46.30 -126.95 54.25
N PHE A 449 47.16 -127.57 55.06
CA PHE A 449 48.38 -128.24 54.63
C PHE A 449 48.10 -129.72 54.39
N VAL A 450 48.31 -130.21 53.16
CA VAL A 450 47.92 -131.56 52.76
C VAL A 450 49.11 -132.31 52.16
N SER A 451 49.68 -133.26 52.91
CA SER A 451 50.72 -134.16 52.37
C SER A 451 50.12 -135.11 51.34
N THR A 452 50.78 -135.22 50.18
CA THR A 452 50.25 -135.91 49.00
C THR A 452 50.94 -137.24 48.69
N ASN A 453 52.09 -137.53 49.29
CA ASN A 453 52.87 -138.77 49.16
C ASN A 453 53.35 -139.32 50.53
N THR A 454 53.90 -140.54 50.51
CA THR A 454 54.53 -141.30 51.61
C THR A 454 55.58 -142.21 50.98
N ASP A 455 56.63 -142.59 51.70
CA ASP A 455 57.68 -143.49 51.21
C ASP A 455 57.40 -144.99 51.48
N ASN A 456 56.45 -145.26 52.37
CA ASN A 456 55.99 -146.58 52.81
C ASN A 456 57.07 -147.41 53.51
N ASP A 457 57.96 -146.77 54.28
CA ASP A 457 59.02 -147.47 55.01
C ASP A 457 58.58 -148.00 56.39
N GLY A 458 57.36 -147.65 56.83
CA GLY A 458 56.78 -148.04 58.11
C GLY A 458 57.39 -147.33 59.33
N THR A 459 58.15 -146.26 59.11
CA THR A 459 58.63 -145.32 60.11
C THR A 459 57.82 -144.01 60.03
N SER A 460 58.09 -143.07 60.93
CA SER A 460 57.33 -141.82 60.97
C SER A 460 58.25 -140.71 60.56
N ASP A 461 57.94 -140.11 59.43
CA ASP A 461 58.72 -139.04 58.83
C ASP A 461 57.89 -137.77 58.90
N THR A 462 58.21 -136.86 59.83
CA THR A 462 57.40 -135.65 60.07
C THR A 462 58.20 -134.40 60.30
N LEU A 463 57.68 -133.28 59.80
CA LEU A 463 58.07 -131.95 60.21
C LEU A 463 57.16 -131.46 61.33
N ASN A 464 57.76 -131.17 62.48
CA ASN A 464 57.10 -130.54 63.60
C ASN A 464 57.20 -129.03 63.45
N LEU A 465 56.08 -128.34 63.60
CA LEU A 465 55.97 -126.90 63.48
C LEU A 465 56.12 -126.25 64.86
N ALA A 466 56.75 -125.09 64.90
CA ALA A 466 56.79 -124.26 66.11
C ALA A 466 55.39 -123.74 66.41
N VAL A 467 54.98 -123.84 67.68
CA VAL A 467 53.65 -123.40 68.12
C VAL A 467 53.70 -122.65 69.44
N ASP A 468 52.68 -121.83 69.64
CA ASP A 468 52.37 -121.17 70.90
C ASP A 468 51.21 -121.91 71.58
N THR A 469 51.36 -122.23 72.87
CA THR A 469 50.36 -122.99 73.66
C THR A 469 49.40 -122.13 74.50
N ALA A 470 49.55 -120.80 74.47
CA ALA A 470 48.73 -119.83 75.17
C ALA A 470 47.27 -119.67 74.65
N PRO A 471 46.91 -119.99 73.39
CA PRO A 471 45.53 -119.83 72.92
C PRO A 471 44.51 -120.57 73.79
N SER A 472 43.34 -119.95 74.00
CA SER A 472 42.26 -120.51 74.86
C SER A 472 41.19 -121.30 74.10
N SER A 473 41.32 -121.41 72.78
CA SER A 473 40.43 -122.15 71.88
C SER A 473 41.25 -122.90 70.83
N VAL A 474 40.61 -123.84 70.12
CA VAL A 474 41.27 -124.59 69.04
C VAL A 474 41.69 -123.61 67.95
N ARG A 475 42.96 -123.69 67.53
CA ARG A 475 43.55 -122.86 66.44
C ARG A 475 44.24 -123.69 65.37
N ALA A 476 44.49 -124.97 65.66
CA ALA A 476 45.00 -125.91 64.69
C ALA A 476 44.38 -127.30 64.88
N THR A 477 44.22 -128.02 63.77
CA THR A 477 43.75 -129.41 63.76
C THR A 477 44.70 -130.27 62.95
N LYS A 478 44.77 -131.57 63.27
CA LYS A 478 45.60 -132.56 62.57
C LYS A 478 44.79 -133.77 62.16
N TYR A 479 45.02 -134.25 60.95
CA TYR A 479 44.52 -135.52 60.44
C TYR A 479 45.65 -136.53 60.24
N THR A 480 45.56 -137.69 60.90
CA THR A 480 46.48 -138.84 60.74
C THR A 480 45.74 -140.16 60.47
N GLY A 481 44.59 -140.07 59.80
CA GLY A 481 43.57 -141.14 59.75
C GLY A 481 42.45 -140.93 60.78
N SER A 482 42.62 -140.01 61.72
CA SER A 482 41.59 -139.44 62.60
C SER A 482 41.95 -137.99 62.93
N TRP A 483 40.96 -137.18 63.31
CA TRP A 483 41.15 -135.77 63.64
C TRP A 483 41.52 -135.55 65.10
N TYR A 484 42.43 -134.61 65.32
CA TYR A 484 42.88 -134.12 66.61
C TYR A 484 42.84 -132.59 66.59
N SER A 485 42.42 -131.98 67.69
CA SER A 485 42.30 -130.53 67.81
C SER A 485 43.23 -130.00 68.89
N TYR A 486 43.83 -128.85 68.61
CA TYR A 486 44.87 -128.27 69.44
C TYR A 486 44.58 -126.81 69.70
N GLN A 487 44.67 -126.42 70.98
CA GLN A 487 44.57 -125.03 71.42
C GLN A 487 45.95 -124.37 71.30
N GLN A 488 46.47 -124.34 70.08
CA GLN A 488 47.84 -123.98 69.78
C GLN A 488 47.88 -123.19 68.46
N ALA A 489 48.55 -122.04 68.47
CA ALA A 489 48.73 -121.19 67.29
C ALA A 489 50.03 -121.56 66.61
N VAL A 490 50.01 -121.69 65.28
CA VAL A 490 51.20 -122.08 64.52
C VAL A 490 51.97 -120.85 64.09
N ASP A 491 53.29 -120.94 64.21
CA ASP A 491 54.22 -119.93 63.73
C ASP A 491 54.32 -120.00 62.21
N VAL A 492 53.40 -119.27 61.56
CA VAL A 492 53.33 -119.10 60.12
C VAL A 492 53.20 -117.61 59.80
N ASP A 493 54.20 -117.08 59.10
CA ASP A 493 54.17 -115.73 58.55
C ASP A 493 53.40 -115.74 57.23
N VAL A 494 52.35 -114.92 57.18
CA VAL A 494 51.51 -114.67 56.00
C VAL A 494 51.72 -113.22 55.58
N SER A 495 52.52 -112.99 54.53
CA SER A 495 52.68 -111.65 53.95
C SER A 495 51.53 -111.36 52.99
N ILE A 496 50.96 -110.17 53.11
CA ILE A 496 49.78 -109.69 52.39
C ILE A 496 50.11 -108.38 51.71
N ASP A 497 49.94 -108.33 50.40
CA ASP A 497 50.08 -107.13 49.57
C ASP A 497 48.77 -106.33 49.55
N GLY A 498 48.72 -105.22 50.29
CA GLY A 498 47.54 -104.38 50.43
C GLY A 498 47.42 -103.35 49.31
N GLN A 499 46.24 -103.25 48.67
CA GLN A 499 45.96 -102.32 47.56
C GLN A 499 45.15 -101.09 48.01
N VAL A 500 45.27 -99.97 47.29
CA VAL A 500 44.34 -98.83 47.42
C VAL A 500 43.06 -99.17 46.65
N THR A 501 41.91 -99.24 47.33
CA THR A 501 40.63 -99.70 46.73
C THR A 501 39.50 -98.68 46.86
N ASP A 502 38.69 -98.55 45.81
CA ASP A 502 37.55 -97.61 45.75
C ASP A 502 37.92 -96.13 45.97
N LEU A 503 39.09 -95.70 45.49
CA LEU A 503 39.52 -94.31 45.69
C LEU A 503 38.64 -93.32 44.89
N SER A 504 38.21 -92.26 45.57
CA SER A 504 37.59 -91.08 44.96
C SER A 504 38.10 -89.80 45.59
N ALA A 505 37.99 -88.70 44.86
CA ALA A 505 38.19 -87.35 45.35
C ALA A 505 36.92 -86.52 45.19
N SER A 506 36.69 -85.58 46.09
CA SER A 506 35.57 -84.64 46.04
C SER A 506 35.95 -83.26 46.55
N THR A 507 35.25 -82.24 46.10
CA THR A 507 35.31 -80.88 46.65
C THR A 507 34.15 -80.61 47.60
N ASP A 508 34.28 -79.60 48.45
CA ASP A 508 33.25 -79.16 49.39
C ASP A 508 31.97 -78.61 48.74
N ASP A 509 32.07 -78.13 47.50
CA ASP A 509 30.93 -77.69 46.68
C ASP A 509 30.28 -78.82 45.86
N GLY A 510 30.83 -80.04 45.92
CA GLY A 510 30.18 -81.26 45.44
C GLY A 510 30.70 -81.84 44.12
N ALA A 511 31.77 -81.30 43.54
CA ALA A 511 32.44 -81.95 42.41
C ALA A 511 33.09 -83.26 42.86
N THR A 512 33.11 -84.29 42.00
CA THR A 512 33.66 -85.61 42.35
C THR A 512 34.43 -86.23 41.19
N ALA A 513 35.49 -86.98 41.51
CA ALA A 513 36.27 -87.78 40.58
C ALA A 513 36.54 -89.18 41.18
N THR A 514 36.11 -90.24 40.48
CA THR A 514 36.31 -91.63 40.93
C THR A 514 37.44 -92.32 40.17
N PHE A 515 38.36 -92.94 40.92
CA PHE A 515 39.55 -93.62 40.40
C PHE A 515 39.48 -95.15 40.53
N GLY A 516 38.72 -95.65 41.51
CA GLY A 516 38.57 -97.09 41.77
C GLY A 516 39.83 -97.70 42.39
N ASN A 517 40.12 -98.96 42.08
CA ASN A 517 41.25 -99.70 42.66
C ASN A 517 42.56 -99.39 41.96
N PHE A 518 43.68 -99.44 42.68
CA PHE A 518 45.03 -99.26 42.14
C PHE A 518 45.88 -100.49 42.40
N ASN A 519 46.68 -100.86 41.40
CA ASN A 519 47.87 -101.67 41.65
C ASN A 519 48.97 -100.80 42.27
N ASP A 520 49.96 -101.42 42.93
CA ASP A 520 51.09 -100.69 43.50
C ASP A 520 51.83 -99.86 42.43
N GLY A 521 51.95 -98.56 42.68
CA GLY A 521 52.56 -97.58 41.79
C GLY A 521 51.75 -97.21 40.55
N GLU A 522 50.48 -97.62 40.43
CA GLU A 522 49.62 -97.26 39.29
C GLU A 522 49.20 -95.78 39.36
N THR A 523 49.27 -95.06 38.24
CA THR A 523 48.80 -93.67 38.12
C THR A 523 47.54 -93.59 37.27
N LYS A 524 46.54 -92.83 37.73
CA LYS A 524 45.30 -92.54 37.01
C LYS A 524 45.01 -91.05 37.00
N THR A 525 44.42 -90.58 35.90
CA THR A 525 44.04 -89.17 35.71
C THR A 525 42.54 -89.06 35.42
N ARG A 526 41.91 -88.06 36.03
CA ARG A 526 40.50 -87.70 35.86
C ARG A 526 40.35 -86.18 35.84
N THR A 527 39.31 -85.68 35.18
CA THR A 527 38.91 -84.29 35.35
C THR A 527 38.05 -84.14 36.60
N ILE A 528 38.08 -82.95 37.19
CA ILE A 528 37.20 -82.56 38.29
C ILE A 528 36.67 -81.16 38.00
N ASP A 529 35.34 -80.99 38.07
CA ASP A 529 34.61 -79.74 37.79
C ASP A 529 34.79 -78.76 38.95
N LEU A 530 36.01 -78.22 39.06
CA LEU A 530 36.38 -77.28 40.11
C LEU A 530 35.68 -75.95 39.90
N SER A 531 35.13 -75.35 40.96
CA SER A 531 34.49 -74.03 40.89
C SER A 531 35.24 -72.96 41.69
N THR A 532 34.91 -71.69 41.48
CA THR A 532 35.43 -70.59 42.33
C THR A 532 34.99 -70.69 43.79
N ALA A 533 34.01 -71.54 44.12
CA ALA A 533 33.58 -71.81 45.50
C ALA A 533 34.32 -72.98 46.15
N SER A 534 35.08 -73.77 45.38
CA SER A 534 35.81 -74.92 45.91
C SER A 534 36.92 -74.48 46.87
N SER A 535 36.87 -74.97 48.11
CA SER A 535 37.84 -74.64 49.17
C SER A 535 38.52 -75.87 49.80
N SER A 536 38.09 -77.08 49.45
CA SER A 536 38.81 -78.32 49.81
C SER A 536 38.84 -79.35 48.68
N LEU A 537 39.84 -80.22 48.72
CA LEU A 537 39.94 -81.47 47.98
C LEU A 537 40.08 -82.62 48.98
N ASP A 538 39.06 -83.46 49.04
CA ASP A 538 38.91 -84.54 50.00
C ASP A 538 39.01 -85.90 49.29
N PHE A 539 39.89 -86.77 49.76
CA PHE A 539 40.03 -88.14 49.26
C PHE A 539 39.33 -89.14 50.18
N SER A 540 38.79 -90.20 49.60
CA SER A 540 38.19 -91.32 50.33
C SER A 540 38.52 -92.65 49.67
N SER A 541 38.89 -93.65 50.46
CA SER A 541 39.21 -95.01 50.02
C SER A 541 38.69 -96.05 51.02
N SER A 542 38.38 -97.26 50.55
CA SER A 542 37.95 -98.39 51.39
C SER A 542 39.13 -99.09 52.09
N ALA A 543 40.32 -99.08 51.48
CA ALA A 543 41.57 -99.63 52.00
C ALA A 543 42.77 -98.98 51.28
N GLY A 544 43.99 -99.13 51.80
CA GLY A 544 45.22 -98.65 51.15
C GLY A 544 46.22 -98.00 52.10
N HIS A 545 47.44 -97.77 51.62
CA HIS A 545 48.54 -97.19 52.40
C HIS A 545 48.72 -95.70 52.11
N GLU A 546 49.23 -95.37 50.92
CA GLU A 546 49.59 -94.01 50.54
C GLU A 546 49.14 -93.70 49.12
N ILE A 547 48.87 -92.42 48.85
CA ILE A 547 48.66 -91.88 47.51
C ILE A 547 49.58 -90.68 47.28
N ASP A 548 49.95 -90.47 46.02
CA ASP A 548 50.44 -89.18 45.53
C ASP A 548 49.36 -88.54 44.67
N TYR A 549 49.19 -87.23 44.73
CA TYR A 549 48.28 -86.54 43.83
C TYR A 549 48.81 -85.19 43.37
N SER A 550 48.34 -84.74 42.19
CA SER A 550 48.49 -83.38 41.69
C SER A 550 47.21 -82.91 41.01
N LEU A 551 46.77 -81.69 41.35
CA LEU A 551 45.68 -80.98 40.70
C LEU A 551 46.23 -79.66 40.16
N ASP A 552 46.04 -79.42 38.86
CA ASP A 552 46.42 -78.19 38.19
C ASP A 552 45.16 -77.49 37.66
N TRP A 553 45.03 -76.18 37.90
CA TRP A 553 43.93 -75.36 37.39
C TRP A 553 44.41 -73.97 36.95
N THR A 554 43.60 -73.31 36.12
CA THR A 554 43.80 -71.96 35.64
C THR A 554 42.56 -71.14 35.97
N GLU A 555 42.73 -70.26 36.95
CA GLU A 555 41.78 -69.26 37.39
C GLU A 555 41.59 -68.21 36.31
N ARG A 556 40.38 -67.65 36.24
CA ARG A 556 39.97 -66.70 35.22
C ARG A 556 39.24 -65.53 35.86
N THR A 557 39.66 -64.32 35.54
CA THR A 557 39.03 -63.09 36.05
C THR A 557 38.65 -62.19 34.89
N ALA A 558 37.36 -61.99 34.68
CA ALA A 558 36.82 -61.04 33.72
C ALA A 558 36.48 -59.70 34.40
N VAL A 559 36.33 -58.65 33.59
CA VAL A 559 35.87 -57.33 34.04
C VAL A 559 34.54 -57.46 34.75
N GLU A 560 34.47 -57.02 36.00
CA GLU A 560 33.24 -56.99 36.80
C GLU A 560 32.92 -55.56 37.23
N ASP A 561 31.65 -55.20 37.04
CA ASP A 561 31.07 -53.91 37.39
C ASP A 561 31.97 -52.72 36.99
N PRO A 562 32.23 -52.51 35.69
CA PRO A 562 33.12 -51.45 35.26
C PRO A 562 32.46 -50.07 35.38
N ASP A 563 33.26 -49.08 35.78
CA ASP A 563 32.94 -47.66 35.84
C ASP A 563 33.92 -46.87 34.98
N ILE A 564 33.49 -45.74 34.42
CA ILE A 564 34.34 -44.78 33.70
C ILE A 564 34.14 -43.36 34.24
N ASP A 565 35.26 -42.71 34.51
CA ASP A 565 35.42 -41.29 34.82
C ASP A 565 36.02 -40.60 33.58
N ILE A 566 35.31 -39.62 33.04
CA ILE A 566 35.66 -38.81 31.88
C ILE A 566 35.84 -37.39 32.39
N ASP A 567 36.99 -36.80 32.06
CA ASP A 567 37.51 -35.51 32.51
C ASP A 567 38.43 -35.56 33.74
N GLY A 568 38.32 -36.60 34.58
CA GLY A 568 39.19 -36.80 35.74
C GLY A 568 38.89 -35.90 36.93
N ASP A 569 37.66 -35.40 37.04
CA ASP A 569 37.19 -34.67 38.21
C ASP A 569 36.95 -35.58 39.44
N GLY A 570 37.00 -36.90 39.24
CA GLY A 570 36.84 -37.93 40.26
C GLY A 570 35.39 -38.41 40.44
N TYR A 571 34.45 -37.95 39.62
CA TYR A 571 33.10 -38.48 39.51
C TYR A 571 33.02 -39.53 38.39
N VAL A 572 31.99 -40.37 38.44
CA VAL A 572 31.80 -41.46 37.46
C VAL A 572 30.62 -41.08 36.58
N GLU A 573 30.87 -40.91 35.28
CA GLU A 573 29.86 -40.51 34.29
C GLU A 573 29.05 -41.73 33.85
N ALA A 574 29.67 -42.91 33.80
CA ALA A 574 28.96 -44.14 33.48
C ALA A 574 29.46 -45.36 34.23
N SER A 575 28.50 -46.17 34.68
CA SER A 575 28.71 -47.43 35.41
C SER A 575 27.89 -48.56 34.80
N TRP A 576 28.41 -49.78 34.78
CA TRP A 576 27.67 -50.96 34.32
C TRP A 576 27.77 -52.06 35.35
N SER A 577 26.72 -52.88 35.47
CA SER A 577 26.75 -54.06 36.31
C SER A 577 26.91 -55.34 35.49
N GLY A 578 27.54 -56.35 36.09
CA GLY A 578 27.76 -57.67 35.51
C GLY A 578 29.21 -57.98 35.17
N ILE A 579 29.42 -59.18 34.65
CA ILE A 579 30.73 -59.70 34.24
C ILE A 579 30.83 -59.67 32.72
N TYR A 580 31.86 -59.01 32.19
CA TYR A 580 32.11 -58.83 30.76
C TYR A 580 33.41 -59.53 30.37
N LYS A 581 33.29 -60.61 29.59
CA LYS A 581 34.44 -61.39 29.10
C LYS A 581 35.16 -60.67 27.97
N THR A 582 36.33 -61.16 27.59
CA THR A 582 37.07 -60.65 26.42
C THR A 582 36.17 -60.55 25.18
N GLY A 583 36.00 -59.33 24.68
CA GLY A 583 35.22 -59.03 23.48
C GLY A 583 33.71 -58.85 23.71
N GLU A 584 33.21 -58.98 24.94
CA GLU A 584 31.83 -58.61 25.27
C GLU A 584 31.77 -57.11 25.58
N SER A 585 30.92 -56.38 24.87
CA SER A 585 30.74 -54.94 25.06
C SER A 585 29.51 -54.61 25.89
N THR A 586 29.60 -53.54 26.67
CA THR A 586 28.49 -52.98 27.43
C THR A 586 27.48 -52.29 26.51
N THR A 587 26.31 -51.92 27.03
CA THR A 587 25.41 -51.02 26.30
C THR A 587 25.99 -49.60 26.27
N THR A 588 25.94 -48.93 25.12
CA THR A 588 26.33 -47.52 25.01
C THR A 588 25.51 -46.64 25.96
N LYS A 589 26.18 -45.72 26.65
CA LYS A 589 25.54 -44.70 27.50
C LYS A 589 25.96 -43.30 27.07
N SER A 590 25.03 -42.37 27.14
CA SER A 590 25.35 -40.94 27.05
C SER A 590 26.06 -40.51 28.33
N VAL A 591 27.05 -39.65 28.16
CA VAL A 591 27.89 -39.08 29.22
C VAL A 591 28.02 -37.58 28.99
N ASP A 592 28.62 -36.88 29.94
CA ASP A 592 29.02 -35.48 29.86
C ASP A 592 30.44 -35.33 30.44
N GLY A 593 30.98 -34.10 30.50
CA GLY A 593 32.31 -33.83 31.08
C GLY A 593 33.41 -33.50 30.08
N LEU A 594 33.28 -33.90 28.80
CA LEU A 594 34.26 -33.50 27.79
C LEU A 594 34.28 -31.99 27.58
N SER A 595 35.49 -31.44 27.50
CA SER A 595 35.78 -30.04 27.18
C SER A 595 36.80 -29.96 26.04
N THR A 596 36.93 -28.81 25.39
CA THR A 596 37.93 -28.64 24.32
C THR A 596 39.36 -28.82 24.86
N GLY A 597 40.22 -29.49 24.09
CA GLY A 597 41.58 -29.84 24.49
C GLY A 597 41.69 -31.25 25.10
N ASP A 598 42.68 -31.45 25.95
CA ASP A 598 42.98 -32.77 26.51
C ASP A 598 42.13 -33.07 27.75
N ASN A 599 41.37 -34.17 27.70
CA ASN A 599 40.56 -34.69 28.80
C ASN A 599 41.15 -36.03 29.25
N SER A 600 41.14 -36.28 30.55
CA SER A 600 41.55 -37.59 31.07
C SER A 600 40.40 -38.57 31.05
N VAL A 601 40.71 -39.85 30.86
CA VAL A 601 39.74 -40.94 30.94
C VAL A 601 40.30 -41.95 31.91
N SER A 602 39.51 -42.42 32.87
CA SER A 602 39.91 -43.47 33.79
C SER A 602 38.79 -44.48 33.98
N THR A 603 39.15 -45.75 34.09
CA THR A 603 38.19 -46.83 34.32
C THR A 603 38.51 -47.51 35.62
N THR A 604 37.49 -47.89 36.38
CA THR A 604 37.64 -48.75 37.56
C THR A 604 36.76 -49.99 37.42
N THR A 605 37.14 -51.07 38.09
CA THR A 605 36.40 -52.35 38.08
C THR A 605 36.34 -52.90 39.50
N ALA A 606 35.27 -53.63 39.82
CA ALA A 606 35.19 -54.36 41.08
C ALA A 606 36.17 -55.55 41.11
N ALA A 607 36.33 -56.22 39.96
CA ALA A 607 37.30 -57.27 39.74
C ALA A 607 37.71 -57.34 38.25
N GLY A 608 38.80 -58.05 37.97
CA GLY A 608 39.30 -58.26 36.61
C GLY A 608 40.27 -57.20 36.10
N PRO A 609 40.76 -57.35 34.86
CA PRO A 609 41.62 -56.34 34.22
C PRO A 609 40.85 -55.04 33.95
N ALA A 610 41.55 -53.99 33.52
CA ALA A 610 40.88 -52.77 33.09
C ALA A 610 40.18 -52.97 31.73
N PRO A 611 38.94 -52.49 31.54
CA PRO A 611 38.23 -52.61 30.27
C PRO A 611 38.83 -51.71 29.18
N SER A 612 38.56 -52.06 27.93
CA SER A 612 38.71 -51.14 26.80
C SER A 612 37.51 -50.21 26.73
N TRP A 613 37.69 -49.00 26.23
CA TRP A 613 36.62 -48.01 26.05
C TRP A 613 36.65 -47.44 24.65
N ASP A 614 35.45 -47.13 24.14
CA ASP A 614 35.19 -46.42 22.90
C ASP A 614 34.31 -45.22 23.21
N LEU A 615 34.83 -44.01 23.00
CA LEU A 615 34.17 -42.72 23.20
C LEU A 615 33.84 -42.09 21.86
N SER A 616 32.67 -41.45 21.76
CA SER A 616 32.24 -40.66 20.60
C SER A 616 31.65 -39.34 21.05
N TRP A 617 31.86 -38.27 20.30
CA TRP A 617 31.29 -36.94 20.58
C TRP A 617 31.19 -36.12 19.28
N THR A 618 30.52 -34.97 19.36
CA THR A 618 30.42 -33.95 18.31
C THR A 618 31.22 -32.73 18.74
N GLU A 619 32.35 -32.48 18.07
CA GLU A 619 33.15 -31.26 18.23
C GLU A 619 32.42 -30.05 17.67
N ARG A 620 32.61 -28.89 18.31
CA ARG A 620 31.92 -27.64 17.98
C ARG A 620 32.93 -26.50 17.85
N THR A 621 32.90 -25.83 16.71
CA THR A 621 33.77 -24.69 16.40
C THR A 621 32.92 -23.47 16.09
N ALA A 622 32.85 -22.52 17.02
CA ALA A 622 32.24 -21.22 16.81
C ALA A 622 33.28 -20.21 16.31
N VAL A 623 32.82 -19.08 15.79
CA VAL A 623 33.73 -18.01 15.36
C VAL A 623 34.43 -17.36 16.54
N GLU A 624 35.73 -17.10 16.38
CA GLU A 624 36.56 -16.37 17.33
C GLU A 624 37.19 -15.14 16.67
N ASP A 625 37.09 -14.01 17.36
CA ASP A 625 37.64 -12.69 16.97
C ASP A 625 37.30 -12.25 15.53
N PRO A 626 36.01 -12.21 15.09
CA PRO A 626 35.68 -11.71 13.78
C PRO A 626 35.94 -10.21 13.66
N SER A 627 36.49 -9.81 12.51
CA SER A 627 36.71 -8.42 12.13
C SER A 627 36.44 -8.18 10.64
N ILE A 628 36.24 -6.91 10.31
CA ILE A 628 35.99 -6.41 8.96
C ILE A 628 36.91 -5.22 8.67
N ASP A 629 37.52 -5.21 7.50
CA ASP A 629 38.36 -4.13 6.93
C ASP A 629 37.74 -3.72 5.59
N ILE A 630 37.35 -2.46 5.43
CA ILE A 630 36.53 -1.97 4.31
C ILE A 630 37.29 -1.05 3.36
N ASP A 631 38.42 -0.48 3.79
CA ASP A 631 39.26 0.37 2.96
C ASP A 631 40.54 -0.32 2.44
N GLY A 632 40.78 -1.57 2.88
CA GLY A 632 41.87 -2.42 2.43
C GLY A 632 43.24 -1.92 2.89
N ASP A 633 43.28 -1.21 4.02
CA ASP A 633 44.53 -0.74 4.64
C ASP A 633 45.21 -1.79 5.55
N ASP A 634 44.66 -3.01 5.60
CA ASP A 634 45.04 -4.13 6.47
C ASP A 634 44.77 -3.87 7.97
N SER A 635 44.03 -2.82 8.32
CA SER A 635 43.58 -2.51 9.67
C SER A 635 42.05 -2.72 9.78
N PRO A 636 41.56 -3.51 10.76
CA PRO A 636 40.13 -3.73 10.90
C PRO A 636 39.41 -2.45 11.34
N ASP A 637 38.38 -2.05 10.59
CA ASP A 637 37.46 -0.94 10.90
C ASP A 637 36.54 -1.27 12.07
N ALA A 638 36.13 -2.54 12.17
CA ALA A 638 35.37 -3.05 13.29
C ALA A 638 35.76 -4.50 13.62
N SER A 639 35.66 -4.82 14.91
CA SER A 639 35.97 -6.16 15.43
C SER A 639 35.14 -6.51 16.66
N TYR A 640 34.92 -7.81 16.83
CA TYR A 640 34.51 -8.43 18.08
C TYR A 640 35.71 -9.20 18.65
N SER A 641 35.82 -9.29 19.97
CA SER A 641 36.88 -10.07 20.62
C SER A 641 36.28 -11.15 21.51
N GLY A 642 36.81 -12.37 21.37
CA GLY A 642 36.31 -13.59 21.99
C GLY A 642 35.52 -14.47 21.02
N ILE A 643 34.93 -15.52 21.59
CA ILE A 643 34.09 -16.48 20.87
C ILE A 643 32.67 -15.91 20.76
N LEU A 644 32.10 -15.94 19.56
CA LEU A 644 30.70 -15.57 19.29
C LEU A 644 29.92 -16.84 18.92
N PRO A 645 29.18 -17.45 19.86
CA PRO A 645 28.42 -18.69 19.62
C PRO A 645 27.30 -18.52 18.59
N GLU A 646 26.83 -19.64 18.02
CA GLU A 646 25.68 -19.62 17.10
C GLU A 646 24.46 -18.92 17.71
N GLY A 647 23.86 -18.00 16.96
CA GLY A 647 22.69 -17.23 17.37
C GLY A 647 23.00 -16.01 18.26
N GLU A 648 24.24 -15.82 18.71
CA GLU A 648 24.67 -14.55 19.29
C GLU A 648 25.14 -13.58 18.20
N THR A 649 24.89 -12.28 18.41
CA THR A 649 25.23 -11.22 17.45
C THR A 649 25.95 -10.06 18.13
N SER A 650 26.88 -9.42 17.43
CA SER A 650 27.52 -8.18 17.88
C SER A 650 27.53 -7.13 16.77
N SER A 651 26.89 -5.99 17.03
CA SER A 651 26.88 -4.86 16.10
C SER A 651 27.91 -3.80 16.47
N LYS A 652 28.59 -3.25 15.47
CA LYS A 652 29.58 -2.17 15.58
C LYS A 652 29.31 -1.11 14.52
N SER A 653 29.54 0.15 14.87
CA SER A 653 29.54 1.23 13.88
C SER A 653 30.78 1.14 13.00
N LEU A 654 30.62 1.46 11.73
CA LEU A 654 31.68 1.59 10.75
C LEU A 654 31.92 3.08 10.40
N PRO A 655 33.06 3.42 9.81
CA PRO A 655 33.25 4.74 9.18
C PRO A 655 32.28 4.94 7.99
N ASN A 656 32.25 6.15 7.43
CA ASN A 656 31.56 6.39 6.16
C ASN A 656 32.23 5.57 5.05
N LEU A 657 31.41 5.02 4.15
CA LEU A 657 31.89 4.09 3.13
C LEU A 657 31.94 4.81 1.78
N ASP A 658 33.12 4.85 1.17
CA ASP A 658 33.32 5.47 -0.13
C ASP A 658 32.74 4.58 -1.25
N THR A 659 32.42 5.18 -2.39
CA THR A 659 31.94 4.43 -3.55
C THR A 659 33.01 3.45 -4.04
N GLY A 660 32.64 2.16 -4.14
CA GLY A 660 33.57 1.09 -4.50
C GLY A 660 34.40 0.50 -3.34
N SER A 661 34.08 0.82 -2.08
CA SER A 661 34.61 0.11 -0.92
C SER A 661 34.27 -1.39 -0.97
N SER A 662 35.20 -2.22 -0.51
CA SER A 662 35.03 -3.68 -0.42
C SER A 662 35.46 -4.15 0.96
N ALA A 663 34.70 -5.05 1.57
CA ALA A 663 35.02 -5.58 2.88
C ALA A 663 35.86 -6.87 2.77
N THR A 664 36.91 -6.99 3.57
CA THR A 664 37.63 -8.23 3.83
C THR A 664 37.34 -8.69 5.24
N ILE A 665 36.92 -9.95 5.39
CA ILE A 665 36.61 -10.57 6.68
C ILE A 665 37.85 -11.28 7.21
N SER A 666 38.11 -11.12 8.51
CA SER A 666 39.14 -11.88 9.22
C SER A 666 38.56 -12.55 10.45
N THR A 667 39.00 -13.78 10.74
CA THR A 667 38.63 -14.55 11.93
C THR A 667 39.86 -15.30 12.45
N THR A 668 39.96 -15.52 13.76
CA THR A 668 41.02 -16.38 14.34
C THR A 668 40.72 -17.85 14.06
N THR A 669 39.46 -18.25 14.28
CA THR A 669 38.94 -19.60 14.10
C THR A 669 37.46 -19.52 13.68
N GLY A 670 36.98 -20.48 12.89
CA GLY A 670 35.58 -20.56 12.45
C GLY A 670 35.20 -19.53 11.39
N ALA A 671 34.06 -19.76 10.74
CA ALA A 671 33.45 -18.83 9.81
C ALA A 671 32.45 -17.91 10.52
N VAL A 672 32.19 -16.71 10.00
CA VAL A 672 31.26 -15.73 10.58
C VAL A 672 30.18 -15.33 9.58
N ASP A 673 28.98 -15.06 10.07
CA ASP A 673 27.92 -14.41 9.30
C ASP A 673 28.03 -12.90 9.50
N VAL A 674 28.03 -12.13 8.42
CA VAL A 674 28.22 -10.67 8.44
C VAL A 674 27.07 -10.00 7.73
N GLU A 675 26.52 -8.98 8.37
CA GLU A 675 25.55 -8.06 7.77
C GLU A 675 26.07 -6.63 7.91
N VAL A 676 26.19 -5.90 6.80
CA VAL A 676 26.53 -4.48 6.78
C VAL A 676 25.29 -3.71 6.37
N SER A 677 24.85 -2.79 7.22
CA SER A 677 23.76 -1.86 6.93
C SER A 677 24.30 -0.44 6.84
N MET A 678 23.87 0.33 5.83
CA MET A 678 24.36 1.67 5.54
C MET A 678 23.27 2.55 4.92
N THR A 679 23.47 3.87 4.94
CA THR A 679 22.60 4.84 4.26
C THR A 679 23.31 5.40 3.04
N GLU A 680 22.87 5.00 1.86
CA GLU A 680 23.37 5.52 0.59
C GLU A 680 22.89 6.94 0.34
N ARG A 681 23.66 7.70 -0.45
CA ARG A 681 23.40 9.12 -0.69
C ARG A 681 23.67 9.48 -2.15
N THR A 682 22.69 10.12 -2.77
CA THR A 682 22.78 10.60 -4.16
C THR A 682 22.51 12.10 -4.21
N GLN A 683 23.41 12.87 -4.82
CA GLN A 683 23.24 14.30 -5.05
C GLN A 683 22.59 14.57 -6.42
N THR A 684 21.99 15.75 -6.57
CA THR A 684 21.54 16.24 -7.87
C THR A 684 22.73 16.41 -8.81
N VAL A 685 22.74 15.66 -9.92
CA VAL A 685 23.73 15.80 -11.01
C VAL A 685 23.02 16.14 -12.30
N ASP A 686 23.59 17.08 -13.07
CA ASP A 686 23.14 17.49 -14.40
C ASP A 686 21.62 17.77 -14.53
N PRO A 687 20.98 18.53 -13.61
CA PRO A 687 19.54 18.72 -13.69
C PRO A 687 19.16 19.62 -14.88
N ALA A 688 18.08 19.25 -15.55
CA ALA A 688 17.57 19.89 -16.75
C ALA A 688 16.06 20.15 -16.66
N VAL A 689 15.62 21.23 -17.29
CA VAL A 689 14.20 21.58 -17.46
C VAL A 689 13.92 21.79 -18.94
N THR A 690 12.89 21.12 -19.45
CA THR A 690 12.42 21.28 -20.83
C THR A 690 11.03 21.90 -20.82
N VAL A 691 10.86 23.04 -21.50
CA VAL A 691 9.59 23.77 -21.59
C VAL A 691 9.14 23.80 -23.04
N ASN A 692 8.04 23.12 -23.35
CA ASN A 692 7.52 22.97 -24.72
C ASN A 692 8.59 22.54 -25.75
N GLY A 693 9.49 21.63 -25.37
CA GLY A 693 10.59 21.16 -26.21
C GLY A 693 11.88 21.99 -26.18
N ASN A 694 11.92 23.11 -25.46
CA ASN A 694 13.14 23.91 -25.26
C ASN A 694 13.81 23.53 -23.94
N THR A 695 15.02 22.96 -24.00
CA THR A 695 15.76 22.48 -22.82
C THR A 695 16.76 23.51 -22.32
N THR A 696 16.82 23.69 -21.00
CA THR A 696 17.83 24.47 -20.27
C THR A 696 18.38 23.62 -19.13
N THR A 697 19.69 23.69 -18.86
CA THR A 697 20.38 22.72 -17.99
C THR A 697 21.39 23.39 -17.06
N HIS A 698 21.62 22.78 -15.90
CA HIS A 698 22.81 23.02 -15.08
C HIS A 698 23.77 21.84 -15.22
N SER A 699 25.05 22.09 -15.53
CA SER A 699 26.07 21.03 -15.66
C SER A 699 26.87 20.83 -14.38
N GLY A 700 27.07 19.59 -13.96
CA GLY A 700 27.77 19.21 -12.75
C GLY A 700 26.82 18.95 -11.58
N THR A 701 27.41 18.78 -10.40
CA THR A 701 26.69 18.48 -9.17
C THR A 701 26.16 19.74 -8.50
N LEU A 702 24.88 19.73 -8.12
CA LEU A 702 24.22 20.79 -7.37
C LEU A 702 24.02 20.32 -5.92
N ALA A 703 24.84 20.85 -5.00
CA ALA A 703 24.81 20.48 -3.59
C ALA A 703 23.46 20.79 -2.91
N ASP A 704 23.13 20.02 -1.87
CA ASP A 704 21.85 20.14 -1.14
C ASP A 704 21.56 21.58 -0.67
N GLY A 705 20.34 22.04 -0.97
CA GLY A 705 19.88 23.40 -0.64
C GLY A 705 20.49 24.53 -1.49
N SER A 706 21.51 24.25 -2.32
CA SER A 706 22.11 25.26 -3.21
C SER A 706 21.18 25.57 -4.37
N LYS A 707 20.94 26.86 -4.63
CA LYS A 707 20.06 27.32 -5.72
C LYS A 707 20.85 27.76 -6.94
N THR A 708 20.36 27.43 -8.13
CA THR A 708 20.91 27.92 -9.40
C THR A 708 19.78 28.34 -10.35
N PRO A 709 19.79 29.59 -10.86
CA PRO A 709 18.85 30.01 -11.88
C PRO A 709 19.25 29.41 -13.24
N LEU A 710 18.26 29.05 -14.04
CA LEU A 710 18.45 28.63 -15.42
C LEU A 710 18.14 29.77 -16.39
N THR A 711 18.71 29.69 -17.59
CA THR A 711 18.35 30.65 -18.65
C THR A 711 16.95 30.35 -19.14
N THR A 712 16.15 31.39 -19.36
CA THR A 712 14.75 31.35 -19.79
C THR A 712 14.52 32.29 -20.98
N ASP A 713 13.52 31.97 -21.82
CA ASP A 713 13.06 32.81 -22.91
C ASP A 713 11.53 32.72 -23.02
N THR A 714 10.83 33.86 -22.99
CA THR A 714 9.36 33.90 -23.06
C THR A 714 8.80 33.32 -24.36
N ALA A 715 9.61 33.23 -25.42
CA ALA A 715 9.25 32.57 -26.66
C ALA A 715 9.04 31.04 -26.52
N TRP A 716 9.43 30.44 -25.39
CA TRP A 716 9.16 29.03 -25.10
C TRP A 716 7.72 28.78 -24.68
N LEU A 717 6.98 29.83 -24.29
CA LEU A 717 5.59 29.76 -23.84
C LEU A 717 4.64 29.86 -25.02
N GLN A 718 3.52 29.14 -24.97
CA GLN A 718 2.51 29.14 -26.03
C GLN A 718 1.09 29.32 -25.49
N SER A 719 0.19 29.85 -26.32
CA SER A 719 -1.25 29.73 -26.07
C SER A 719 -1.67 28.26 -26.12
N GLY A 720 -2.60 27.87 -25.25
CA GLY A 720 -2.97 26.48 -25.00
C GLY A 720 -2.10 25.82 -23.93
N THR A 721 -1.86 24.51 -24.07
CA THR A 721 -1.16 23.69 -23.08
C THR A 721 0.35 23.88 -23.15
N ASN A 722 0.95 24.17 -21.99
CA ASN A 722 2.39 24.25 -21.81
C ASN A 722 2.87 23.05 -20.98
N THR A 723 3.92 22.36 -21.44
CA THR A 723 4.54 21.22 -20.74
C THR A 723 5.89 21.61 -20.16
N VAL A 724 6.15 21.20 -18.93
CA VAL A 724 7.45 21.38 -18.26
C VAL A 724 7.94 20.03 -17.75
N ASP A 725 9.02 19.53 -18.34
CA ASP A 725 9.63 18.25 -18.01
C ASP A 725 10.94 18.46 -17.25
N ILE A 726 11.12 17.72 -16.16
CA ILE A 726 12.33 17.73 -15.34
C ILE A 726 13.11 16.45 -15.62
N ALA A 727 14.41 16.61 -15.88
CA ALA A 727 15.35 15.49 -15.90
C ALA A 727 16.44 15.73 -14.87
N VAL A 728 16.87 14.67 -14.19
CA VAL A 728 17.90 14.74 -13.15
C VAL A 728 18.68 13.44 -13.10
N GLY A 729 20.00 13.55 -12.89
CA GLY A 729 20.93 12.44 -13.02
C GLY A 729 21.53 12.38 -14.43
N ASP A 730 22.72 11.80 -14.51
CA ASP A 730 23.47 11.60 -15.77
C ASP A 730 23.24 10.21 -16.39
N GLY A 731 22.35 9.41 -15.79
CA GLY A 731 22.04 8.05 -16.19
C GLY A 731 23.14 7.02 -15.92
N THR A 732 24.16 7.37 -15.12
CA THR A 732 25.27 6.46 -14.78
C THR A 732 25.02 5.63 -13.52
N LEU A 733 24.07 6.05 -12.68
CA LEU A 733 23.70 5.35 -11.46
C LEU A 733 23.05 4.01 -11.75
N SER A 734 23.32 3.03 -10.87
CA SER A 734 22.62 1.74 -10.91
C SER A 734 21.14 1.94 -10.59
N ALA A 735 20.33 0.91 -10.85
CA ALA A 735 18.91 0.94 -10.50
C ALA A 735 18.66 0.91 -8.98
N ASP A 736 19.68 0.57 -8.20
CA ASP A 736 19.65 0.40 -6.75
C ASP A 736 20.14 1.64 -6.00
N ALA A 737 20.60 2.68 -6.71
CA ALA A 737 21.03 3.92 -6.09
C ALA A 737 19.82 4.79 -5.67
N PRO A 738 19.97 5.66 -4.65
CA PRO A 738 18.89 6.54 -4.24
C PRO A 738 18.49 7.42 -5.42
N THR A 739 17.20 7.40 -5.78
CA THR A 739 16.71 8.10 -6.98
C THR A 739 17.12 9.57 -6.93
N PRO A 740 17.84 10.10 -7.94
CA PRO A 740 18.22 11.52 -7.99
C PRO A 740 16.99 12.42 -7.94
N GLN A 741 17.08 13.51 -7.17
CA GLN A 741 16.01 14.50 -7.04
C GLN A 741 16.56 15.91 -7.20
N VAL A 742 15.70 16.86 -7.55
CA VAL A 742 15.99 18.29 -7.58
C VAL A 742 14.78 19.08 -7.08
N GLY A 743 15.02 20.18 -6.39
CA GLY A 743 14.01 21.19 -6.12
C GLY A 743 13.84 22.10 -7.33
N PHE A 744 12.62 22.50 -7.63
CA PHE A 744 12.27 23.24 -8.84
C PHE A 744 11.26 24.34 -8.48
N ASP A 745 11.57 25.57 -8.88
CA ASP A 745 10.69 26.74 -8.81
C ASP A 745 10.62 27.34 -10.23
N TYR A 746 9.43 27.55 -10.76
CA TYR A 746 9.17 28.08 -12.10
C TYR A 746 8.08 29.14 -12.03
N SER A 747 8.27 30.29 -12.66
CA SER A 747 7.23 31.31 -12.75
C SER A 747 7.30 32.16 -14.02
N HIS A 748 6.15 32.71 -14.42
CA HIS A 748 6.06 33.80 -15.41
C HIS A 748 4.72 34.54 -15.27
N ASP A 749 4.63 35.78 -15.73
CA ASP A 749 3.37 36.49 -15.85
C ASP A 749 2.64 36.11 -17.15
N ALA A 750 1.30 36.12 -17.15
CA ALA A 750 0.52 36.22 -18.38
C ALA A 750 -0.70 37.13 -18.21
N SER A 751 -1.15 37.74 -19.31
CA SER A 751 -2.39 38.51 -19.37
C SER A 751 -3.25 38.12 -20.57
N ASP A 752 -4.56 38.32 -20.44
CA ASP A 752 -5.56 38.08 -21.48
C ASP A 752 -6.56 39.25 -21.49
N LYS A 753 -6.91 39.75 -22.67
CA LYS A 753 -7.88 40.81 -22.93
C LYS A 753 -9.24 40.22 -23.29
N ILE A 754 -10.32 40.81 -22.78
CA ILE A 754 -11.69 40.34 -22.98
C ILE A 754 -12.58 41.52 -23.36
N SER A 755 -13.27 41.39 -24.49
CA SER A 755 -14.30 42.34 -24.90
C SER A 755 -15.56 42.20 -24.04
N THR A 756 -16.15 43.32 -23.65
CA THR A 756 -17.38 43.37 -22.85
C THR A 756 -18.32 44.48 -23.31
N THR A 757 -19.61 44.27 -23.08
CA THR A 757 -20.65 45.29 -23.26
C THR A 757 -20.77 46.16 -22.01
N THR A 758 -20.91 47.46 -22.18
CA THR A 758 -21.08 48.45 -21.10
C THR A 758 -22.51 49.01 -21.15
N THR A 759 -23.12 49.26 -19.99
CA THR A 759 -24.38 50.03 -19.92
C THR A 759 -24.06 51.45 -19.48
N GLU A 760 -24.38 52.41 -20.33
CA GLU A 760 -24.08 53.84 -20.12
C GLU A 760 -25.35 54.68 -20.07
N THR A 761 -25.39 55.60 -19.11
CA THR A 761 -26.39 56.68 -19.02
C THR A 761 -25.66 57.99 -18.85
N GLU A 762 -26.41 59.09 -18.74
CA GLU A 762 -25.81 60.39 -18.44
C GLU A 762 -25.07 60.40 -17.07
N TRP A 763 -25.56 59.69 -16.05
CA TRP A 763 -24.98 59.74 -14.69
C TRP A 763 -24.24 58.47 -14.24
N LEU A 764 -24.40 57.36 -14.94
CA LEU A 764 -23.87 56.05 -14.53
C LEU A 764 -23.21 55.29 -15.69
N GLU A 765 -22.14 54.57 -15.38
CA GLU A 765 -21.49 53.59 -16.26
C GLU A 765 -21.34 52.26 -15.52
N GLN A 766 -21.72 51.16 -16.16
CA GLN A 766 -21.72 49.84 -15.54
C GLN A 766 -21.04 48.78 -16.41
N TYR A 767 -20.16 48.00 -15.79
CA TYR A 767 -19.50 46.84 -16.40
C TYR A 767 -19.96 45.56 -15.73
N ASN A 768 -20.00 44.48 -16.51
CA ASN A 768 -20.19 43.12 -16.01
C ASN A 768 -19.33 42.16 -16.84
N VAL A 769 -18.18 41.79 -16.30
CA VAL A 769 -17.14 41.04 -17.00
C VAL A 769 -16.93 39.67 -16.37
N SER A 770 -16.50 38.70 -17.17
CA SER A 770 -16.20 37.37 -16.68
C SER A 770 -14.99 36.74 -17.36
N LYS A 771 -14.15 36.04 -16.61
CA LYS A 771 -13.05 35.21 -17.12
C LYS A 771 -13.03 33.86 -16.41
N THR A 772 -12.84 32.80 -17.19
CA THR A 772 -12.50 31.47 -16.65
C THR A 772 -10.99 31.25 -16.79
N TYR A 773 -10.31 30.98 -15.67
CA TYR A 773 -8.86 30.73 -15.67
C TYR A 773 -8.59 29.26 -15.98
N ALA A 774 -7.78 28.96 -16.99
CA ALA A 774 -7.42 27.58 -17.32
C ALA A 774 -6.29 27.00 -16.44
N SER A 775 -5.53 27.87 -15.78
CA SER A 775 -4.44 27.50 -14.86
C SER A 775 -4.53 28.28 -13.56
N ASN A 776 -3.91 27.75 -12.50
CA ASN A 776 -3.76 28.47 -11.23
C ASN A 776 -2.96 29.76 -11.45
N ARG A 777 -3.36 30.86 -10.81
CA ARG A 777 -2.58 32.11 -10.80
C ARG A 777 -2.39 32.65 -9.40
N SER A 778 -1.16 33.08 -9.08
CA SER A 778 -0.87 33.96 -7.94
C SER A 778 -1.13 35.41 -8.36
N SER A 779 -1.83 36.18 -7.52
CA SER A 779 -2.09 37.62 -7.73
C SER A 779 -2.79 38.00 -9.05
N ALA A 780 -3.94 37.40 -9.33
CA ALA A 780 -4.75 37.80 -10.46
C ALA A 780 -5.34 39.21 -10.29
N THR A 781 -5.39 39.98 -11.38
CA THR A 781 -5.97 41.33 -11.43
C THR A 781 -6.89 41.50 -12.64
N LEU A 782 -7.81 42.47 -12.56
CA LEU A 782 -8.68 42.93 -13.64
C LEU A 782 -8.53 44.44 -13.81
N THR A 783 -8.31 44.91 -15.03
CA THR A 783 -8.25 46.33 -15.39
C THR A 783 -9.40 46.68 -16.34
N ILE A 784 -10.19 47.69 -15.97
CA ILE A 784 -11.35 48.18 -16.72
C ILE A 784 -11.12 49.64 -17.15
N PRO A 785 -11.08 49.95 -18.45
CA PRO A 785 -11.03 51.33 -18.92
C PRO A 785 -12.46 51.91 -19.03
N HIS A 786 -12.76 52.96 -18.26
CA HIS A 786 -14.00 53.73 -18.34
C HIS A 786 -14.00 54.70 -19.54
N GLN A 787 -15.15 54.86 -20.19
CA GLN A 787 -15.28 55.67 -21.40
C GLN A 787 -15.50 57.16 -21.12
N LYS A 788 -16.16 57.48 -20.02
CA LYS A 788 -16.35 58.86 -19.53
C LYS A 788 -15.53 59.08 -18.26
N GLU A 789 -15.33 60.34 -17.89
CA GLU A 789 -14.70 60.68 -16.61
C GLU A 789 -15.61 60.25 -15.45
N VAL A 790 -15.27 59.12 -14.83
CA VAL A 790 -15.96 58.60 -13.64
C VAL A 790 -15.38 59.29 -12.41
N LEU A 791 -16.21 60.09 -11.71
CA LEU A 791 -15.77 60.79 -10.51
C LEU A 791 -15.78 59.92 -9.26
N SER A 792 -16.63 58.89 -9.22
CA SER A 792 -16.66 57.95 -8.09
C SER A 792 -17.11 56.55 -8.48
N ILE A 793 -16.49 55.53 -7.87
CA ILE A 793 -16.94 54.14 -7.97
C ILE A 793 -17.96 53.88 -6.85
N LYS A 794 -19.22 53.66 -7.23
CA LYS A 794 -20.31 53.38 -6.30
C LYS A 794 -20.28 51.93 -5.81
N ARG A 795 -19.84 51.01 -6.67
CA ARG A 795 -19.89 49.58 -6.38
C ARG A 795 -18.88 48.80 -7.21
N VAL A 796 -18.16 47.89 -6.56
CA VAL A 796 -17.39 46.80 -7.19
C VAL A 796 -17.78 45.52 -6.48
N GLU A 797 -18.33 44.56 -7.20
CA GLU A 797 -18.69 43.26 -6.65
C GLU A 797 -18.06 42.15 -7.48
N LYS A 798 -17.65 41.07 -6.79
CA LYS A 798 -17.13 39.86 -7.42
C LYS A 798 -17.89 38.62 -6.97
N ARG A 799 -17.97 37.63 -7.85
CA ARG A 799 -18.36 36.26 -7.53
C ARG A 799 -17.47 35.25 -8.26
N VAL A 800 -17.44 34.04 -7.71
CA VAL A 800 -16.67 32.92 -8.23
C VAL A 800 -17.63 31.77 -8.53
N ASN A 801 -17.48 31.13 -9.69
CA ASN A 801 -18.21 29.93 -10.11
C ASN A 801 -19.74 30.04 -9.98
N GLY A 802 -20.31 31.19 -10.32
CA GLY A 802 -21.76 31.44 -10.26
C GLY A 802 -22.34 31.61 -8.84
N GLY A 803 -21.49 31.76 -7.81
CA GLY A 803 -21.91 32.00 -6.43
C GLY A 803 -22.58 33.36 -6.19
N SER A 804 -22.82 33.69 -4.92
CA SER A 804 -23.37 35.00 -4.54
C SER A 804 -22.38 36.13 -4.80
N TRP A 805 -22.89 37.29 -5.20
CA TRP A 805 -22.11 38.53 -5.34
C TRP A 805 -21.62 39.02 -3.97
N SER A 806 -20.36 39.47 -3.92
CA SER A 806 -19.73 40.01 -2.72
C SER A 806 -19.01 41.31 -3.03
N SER A 807 -19.14 42.32 -2.17
CA SER A 807 -18.46 43.62 -2.37
C SER A 807 -16.94 43.46 -2.25
N VAL A 808 -16.20 44.10 -3.15
CA VAL A 808 -14.74 44.23 -3.06
C VAL A 808 -14.42 45.40 -2.13
N ASP A 809 -13.49 45.20 -1.19
CA ASP A 809 -13.00 46.25 -0.28
C ASP A 809 -12.28 47.34 -1.07
N SER A 810 -12.46 48.60 -0.70
CA SER A 810 -11.86 49.75 -1.41
C SER A 810 -10.33 49.79 -1.36
N ARG A 811 -9.67 48.95 -0.55
CA ARG A 811 -8.21 48.74 -0.61
C ARG A 811 -7.76 47.82 -1.73
N ASN A 812 -8.71 47.08 -2.33
CA ASN A 812 -8.47 46.07 -3.35
C ASN A 812 -8.94 46.54 -4.74
N TYR A 813 -9.25 47.82 -4.89
CA TYR A 813 -9.39 48.45 -6.20
C TYR A 813 -8.91 49.90 -6.15
N ASP A 814 -8.46 50.41 -7.30
CA ASP A 814 -7.99 51.79 -7.46
C ASP A 814 -8.49 52.35 -8.79
N LEU A 815 -8.96 53.60 -8.79
CA LEU A 815 -9.38 54.32 -9.99
C LEU A 815 -8.34 55.42 -10.27
N ASN A 816 -7.63 55.27 -11.39
CA ASN A 816 -6.66 56.25 -11.85
C ASN A 816 -7.14 56.87 -13.16
N ASN A 817 -7.55 58.14 -13.11
CA ASN A 817 -8.27 58.82 -14.19
C ASN A 817 -9.52 58.03 -14.60
N THR A 818 -9.46 57.31 -15.71
CA THR A 818 -10.53 56.47 -16.24
C THR A 818 -10.26 54.97 -16.08
N GLU A 819 -9.11 54.53 -15.58
CA GLU A 819 -8.79 53.10 -15.45
C GLU A 819 -9.03 52.59 -14.02
N LEU A 820 -9.94 51.63 -13.89
CA LEU A 820 -10.21 50.92 -12.64
C LEU A 820 -9.43 49.60 -12.61
N THR A 821 -8.51 49.44 -11.65
CA THR A 821 -7.80 48.18 -11.41
C THR A 821 -8.37 47.48 -10.18
N VAL A 822 -8.74 46.21 -10.30
CA VAL A 822 -9.34 45.37 -9.25
C VAL A 822 -8.44 44.17 -8.94
N GLN A 823 -8.09 43.99 -7.67
CA GLN A 823 -7.31 42.86 -7.17
C GLN A 823 -8.22 41.65 -6.95
N LEU A 824 -8.03 40.60 -7.74
CA LEU A 824 -8.85 39.38 -7.67
C LEU A 824 -8.31 38.38 -6.65
N GLY A 825 -6.98 38.35 -6.47
CA GLY A 825 -6.27 37.45 -5.56
C GLY A 825 -5.80 36.18 -6.27
N SER A 826 -5.57 35.09 -5.53
CA SER A 826 -5.23 33.80 -6.14
C SER A 826 -6.47 33.15 -6.74
N VAL A 827 -6.32 32.56 -7.92
CA VAL A 827 -7.38 31.85 -8.64
C VAL A 827 -6.92 30.44 -9.00
N VAL A 828 -7.84 29.48 -9.00
CA VAL A 828 -7.55 28.08 -9.31
C VAL A 828 -7.97 27.79 -10.75
N ALA A 829 -7.30 26.84 -11.39
CA ALA A 829 -7.70 26.32 -12.69
C ALA A 829 -9.18 25.89 -12.67
N GLY A 830 -9.94 26.35 -13.68
CA GLY A 830 -11.37 26.17 -13.81
C GLY A 830 -12.22 27.25 -13.15
N ASP A 831 -11.66 28.13 -12.29
CA ASP A 831 -12.45 29.19 -11.65
C ASP A 831 -12.94 30.20 -12.69
N LYS A 832 -14.26 30.39 -12.73
CA LYS A 832 -14.92 31.50 -13.41
C LYS A 832 -15.08 32.66 -12.44
N ILE A 833 -14.30 33.71 -12.65
CA ILE A 833 -14.40 34.98 -11.93
C ILE A 833 -15.31 35.93 -12.70
N GLU A 834 -16.31 36.46 -12.02
CA GLU A 834 -17.21 37.47 -12.56
C GLU A 834 -17.13 38.73 -11.70
N VAL A 835 -16.97 39.88 -12.33
CA VAL A 835 -16.86 41.19 -11.68
C VAL A 835 -17.85 42.14 -12.30
N ARG A 836 -18.62 42.85 -11.47
CA ARG A 836 -19.47 43.94 -11.93
C ARG A 836 -19.14 45.23 -11.19
N THR A 837 -19.16 46.33 -11.94
CA THR A 837 -18.79 47.65 -11.42
C THR A 837 -19.84 48.69 -11.76
N THR A 838 -19.90 49.77 -10.97
CA THR A 838 -20.77 50.91 -11.22
C THR A 838 -19.99 52.19 -10.93
N GLY A 839 -19.61 52.90 -11.99
CA GLY A 839 -19.06 54.25 -11.95
C GLY A 839 -20.17 55.31 -12.01
N SER A 840 -19.92 56.47 -11.41
CA SER A 840 -20.84 57.62 -11.36
C SER A 840 -20.13 58.88 -11.85
N MET A 841 -20.75 59.59 -12.80
CA MET A 841 -20.25 60.87 -13.33
C MET A 841 -20.63 62.07 -12.45
N ALA A 842 -21.57 61.88 -11.52
CA ALA A 842 -21.88 62.86 -10.49
C ALA A 842 -21.29 62.47 -9.15
N ASP A 843 -20.68 63.43 -8.47
CA ASP A 843 -20.14 63.26 -7.14
C ASP A 843 -20.95 64.07 -6.12
N VAL A 844 -21.52 63.38 -5.12
CA VAL A 844 -22.34 64.02 -4.09
C VAL A 844 -21.48 64.26 -2.88
N ASN A 845 -21.25 65.53 -2.59
CA ASN A 845 -20.44 65.94 -1.46
C ASN A 845 -21.32 66.12 -0.23
N ASN A 846 -20.88 65.54 0.90
CA ASN A 846 -21.56 65.57 2.19
C ASN A 846 -23.02 65.09 2.14
N GLY A 847 -23.40 64.26 1.17
CA GLY A 847 -24.74 63.73 0.99
C GLY A 847 -24.74 62.47 0.13
N ALA A 848 -25.91 61.90 -0.13
CA ALA A 848 -26.07 60.75 -1.00
C ALA A 848 -27.40 60.84 -1.77
N ILE A 849 -27.37 60.39 -3.02
CA ILE A 849 -28.55 60.31 -3.88
C ILE A 849 -28.58 58.96 -4.59
N THR A 850 -29.78 58.57 -5.01
CA THR A 850 -30.04 57.47 -5.93
C THR A 850 -30.69 58.02 -7.18
N VAL A 851 -30.13 57.76 -8.36
CA VAL A 851 -30.80 58.06 -9.64
C VAL A 851 -31.89 57.01 -9.87
N THR A 852 -33.15 57.42 -9.88
CA THR A 852 -34.31 56.52 -10.03
C THR A 852 -34.78 56.41 -11.47
N GLU A 853 -34.65 57.47 -12.26
CA GLU A 853 -34.97 57.48 -13.69
C GLU A 853 -33.80 58.20 -14.40
N PRO A 854 -32.80 57.45 -14.89
CA PRO A 854 -31.65 58.05 -15.56
C PRO A 854 -32.02 58.54 -16.97
N THR A 855 -31.40 59.63 -17.40
CA THR A 855 -31.46 60.09 -18.80
C THR A 855 -30.55 59.22 -19.67
N THR A 856 -31.06 58.79 -20.82
CA THR A 856 -30.28 58.06 -21.82
C THR A 856 -29.14 58.93 -22.35
N THR A 857 -27.98 58.32 -22.60
CA THR A 857 -26.83 59.04 -23.18
C THR A 857 -27.21 59.72 -24.50
N GLY A 858 -26.93 61.01 -24.62
CA GLY A 858 -27.20 61.84 -25.80
C GLY A 858 -28.51 62.65 -25.76
N ASP A 859 -29.38 62.42 -24.78
CA ASP A 859 -30.55 63.27 -24.52
C ASP A 859 -30.20 64.42 -23.55
N PRO A 860 -30.85 65.60 -23.66
CA PRO A 860 -30.65 66.67 -22.67
C PRO A 860 -30.99 66.17 -21.27
N LEU A 861 -30.09 66.45 -20.32
CA LEU A 861 -30.24 65.98 -18.94
C LEU A 861 -31.63 66.32 -18.38
N ASP A 862 -32.35 65.28 -17.95
CA ASP A 862 -33.60 65.34 -17.18
C ASP A 862 -33.74 64.05 -16.35
N SER A 863 -32.84 63.89 -15.38
CA SER A 863 -32.76 62.67 -14.58
C SER A 863 -33.53 62.85 -13.27
N ARG A 864 -34.36 61.86 -12.94
CA ARG A 864 -35.05 61.84 -11.64
C ARG A 864 -34.16 61.22 -10.58
N ILE A 865 -33.97 61.93 -9.48
CA ILE A 865 -33.18 61.49 -8.33
C ILE A 865 -34.03 61.40 -7.08
N ARG A 866 -33.69 60.45 -6.21
CA ARG A 866 -34.11 60.39 -4.81
C ARG A 866 -32.92 60.82 -3.94
N VAL A 867 -33.17 61.70 -2.99
CA VAL A 867 -32.19 62.11 -1.99
C VAL A 867 -32.17 61.05 -0.89
N ASP A 868 -31.03 60.38 -0.68
CA ASP A 868 -30.89 59.37 0.37
C ASP A 868 -30.38 60.01 1.68
N SER A 869 -29.52 61.03 1.58
CA SER A 869 -29.08 61.86 2.71
C SER A 869 -28.59 63.23 2.22
N TRP A 870 -28.86 64.29 2.99
CA TRP A 870 -28.49 65.64 2.60
C TRP A 870 -28.22 66.52 3.82
N ASN A 871 -27.01 67.06 3.92
CA ASN A 871 -26.58 68.02 4.92
C ASN A 871 -26.74 69.46 4.39
N SER A 872 -26.67 70.45 5.29
CA SER A 872 -26.84 71.86 4.90
C SER A 872 -25.77 72.38 3.94
N ASP A 873 -24.61 71.72 3.88
CA ASP A 873 -23.49 72.02 2.99
C ASP A 873 -23.36 71.03 1.82
N SER A 874 -24.35 70.15 1.62
CA SER A 874 -24.37 69.21 0.50
C SER A 874 -24.54 69.90 -0.85
N TYR A 875 -23.84 69.35 -1.84
CA TYR A 875 -23.99 69.72 -3.24
C TYR A 875 -23.70 68.52 -4.13
N ILE A 876 -24.28 68.53 -5.33
CA ILE A 876 -23.85 67.65 -6.41
C ILE A 876 -22.81 68.40 -7.23
N GLN A 877 -21.61 67.81 -7.33
CA GLN A 877 -20.58 68.24 -8.26
C GLN A 877 -20.77 67.51 -9.58
N VAL A 878 -20.86 68.29 -10.65
CA VAL A 878 -20.92 67.80 -12.03
C VAL A 878 -19.72 68.39 -12.78
N PRO A 879 -18.83 67.56 -13.34
CA PRO A 879 -17.67 68.03 -14.08
C PRO A 879 -18.11 68.52 -15.47
N GLN A 880 -17.45 69.55 -16.00
CA GLN A 880 -17.76 70.04 -17.35
C GLN A 880 -17.02 69.26 -18.44
N THR A 881 -17.56 68.10 -18.82
CA THR A 881 -17.21 67.41 -20.07
C THR A 881 -18.48 67.29 -20.95
N ALA A 882 -18.41 67.62 -22.24
CA ALA A 882 -19.56 67.56 -23.18
C ALA A 882 -20.84 68.32 -22.74
N GLU A 883 -22.06 67.76 -22.86
CA GLU A 883 -23.36 68.45 -22.75
C GLU A 883 -23.66 69.11 -21.38
N TYR A 884 -22.81 68.88 -20.36
CA TYR A 884 -22.94 69.40 -18.98
C TYR A 884 -22.43 70.84 -18.78
N HIS A 885 -22.08 71.54 -19.86
CA HIS A 885 -21.71 72.95 -19.78
C HIS A 885 -22.89 73.86 -19.38
N ARG A 886 -24.11 73.37 -19.61
CA ARG A 886 -25.38 74.06 -19.39
C ARG A 886 -25.68 74.27 -17.91
N ILE A 887 -26.38 75.35 -17.59
CA ILE A 887 -26.81 75.66 -16.21
C ILE A 887 -27.80 74.58 -15.75
N HIS A 888 -27.45 73.91 -14.66
CA HIS A 888 -28.31 72.92 -14.02
C HIS A 888 -29.43 73.61 -13.23
N TYR A 889 -30.58 72.95 -13.12
CA TYR A 889 -31.66 73.37 -12.24
C TYR A 889 -32.44 72.15 -11.78
N VAL A 890 -33.35 72.37 -10.83
CA VAL A 890 -34.24 71.30 -10.34
C VAL A 890 -35.69 71.65 -10.62
N HIS A 891 -36.49 70.63 -10.89
CA HIS A 891 -37.93 70.79 -11.02
C HIS A 891 -38.68 69.53 -10.55
N ASP A 892 -40.01 69.60 -10.54
CA ASP A 892 -40.89 68.50 -10.11
C ASP A 892 -40.53 67.89 -8.74
N ALA A 893 -39.98 68.72 -7.85
CA ALA A 893 -39.61 68.30 -6.50
C ALA A 893 -40.84 67.96 -5.64
N THR A 894 -40.74 66.93 -4.81
CA THR A 894 -41.79 66.55 -3.84
C THR A 894 -41.89 67.51 -2.65
N PHE A 895 -41.06 68.55 -2.63
CA PHE A 895 -40.91 69.56 -1.59
C PHE A 895 -40.67 70.94 -2.22
N ASP A 896 -40.69 71.99 -1.39
CA ASP A 896 -40.35 73.35 -1.83
C ASP A 896 -38.82 73.44 -2.03
N ALA A 897 -38.36 73.04 -3.21
CA ALA A 897 -36.97 73.15 -3.61
C ALA A 897 -36.62 74.63 -3.80
N SER A 898 -35.69 75.11 -2.98
CA SER A 898 -35.01 76.38 -3.22
C SER A 898 -33.59 76.08 -3.63
N GLU A 899 -33.37 75.83 -4.92
CA GLU A 899 -32.07 75.50 -5.46
C GLU A 899 -31.25 76.73 -5.82
N ASP A 900 -29.94 76.51 -5.86
CA ASP A 900 -29.02 77.41 -6.52
C ASP A 900 -27.85 76.62 -7.09
N VAL A 901 -27.36 77.05 -8.25
CA VAL A 901 -26.15 76.50 -8.84
C VAL A 901 -25.05 77.50 -8.71
N ARG A 902 -23.96 77.06 -8.07
CA ARG A 902 -22.74 77.83 -8.01
C ARG A 902 -21.83 77.38 -9.13
N VAL A 903 -21.55 78.28 -10.07
CA VAL A 903 -20.68 78.04 -11.23
C VAL A 903 -19.31 78.64 -10.93
N LEU A 904 -18.28 77.80 -10.89
CA LEU A 904 -16.90 78.17 -10.55
C LEU A 904 -16.10 78.63 -11.77
N SER A 905 -15.00 79.37 -11.54
CA SER A 905 -14.01 79.65 -12.59
C SER A 905 -13.43 78.34 -13.15
N GLY A 906 -13.64 78.08 -14.44
CA GLY A 906 -13.32 76.80 -15.08
C GLY A 906 -14.55 75.99 -15.49
N GLY A 907 -15.76 76.40 -15.08
CA GLY A 907 -17.03 75.84 -15.53
C GLY A 907 -17.69 74.89 -14.55
N ASP A 908 -16.94 74.28 -13.63
CA ASP A 908 -17.50 73.31 -12.67
C ASP A 908 -18.72 73.87 -11.90
N GLN A 909 -19.78 73.07 -11.85
CA GLN A 909 -21.03 73.45 -11.22
C GLN A 909 -21.25 72.68 -9.91
N ARG A 910 -21.68 73.41 -8.89
CA ARG A 910 -22.15 72.84 -7.63
C ARG A 910 -23.63 73.14 -7.48
N LEU A 911 -24.45 72.13 -7.73
CA LEU A 911 -25.90 72.21 -7.54
C LEU A 911 -26.23 72.01 -6.07
N ARG A 912 -26.75 73.05 -5.42
CA ARG A 912 -27.16 73.04 -4.01
C ARG A 912 -28.67 72.98 -3.91
N ILE A 913 -29.14 72.15 -2.97
CA ILE A 913 -30.57 72.00 -2.68
C ILE A 913 -30.78 72.07 -1.16
N PRO A 914 -30.61 73.25 -0.52
CA PRO A 914 -30.47 73.38 0.94
C PRO A 914 -31.65 72.88 1.78
N LYS A 915 -32.84 72.73 1.19
CA LYS A 915 -34.05 72.25 1.86
C LYS A 915 -34.31 70.74 1.69
N ALA A 916 -33.50 70.04 0.90
CA ALA A 916 -33.70 68.63 0.64
C ALA A 916 -33.50 67.78 1.91
N SER A 917 -34.34 66.76 2.06
CA SER A 917 -34.30 65.75 3.11
C SER A 917 -34.29 64.34 2.51
N ALA A 918 -33.97 63.34 3.33
CA ALA A 918 -34.00 61.94 2.90
C ALA A 918 -35.38 61.50 2.39
N ASP A 919 -35.38 60.62 1.40
CA ASP A 919 -36.51 60.05 0.67
C ASP A 919 -37.30 61.03 -0.22
N GLU A 920 -36.92 62.30 -0.28
CA GLU A 920 -37.51 63.27 -1.21
C GLU A 920 -36.99 63.07 -2.63
N GLN A 921 -37.82 63.42 -3.63
CA GLN A 921 -37.48 63.25 -5.04
C GLN A 921 -37.55 64.57 -5.79
N LEU A 922 -36.73 64.69 -6.82
CA LEU A 922 -36.67 65.83 -7.73
C LEU A 922 -36.07 65.42 -9.06
N ASN A 923 -36.33 66.21 -10.10
CA ASN A 923 -35.65 66.09 -11.39
C ASN A 923 -34.50 67.09 -11.45
N VAL A 924 -33.32 66.63 -11.90
CA VAL A 924 -32.19 67.50 -12.23
C VAL A 924 -32.14 67.63 -13.75
N SER A 925 -32.18 68.86 -14.23
CA SER A 925 -32.21 69.16 -15.66
C SER A 925 -31.32 70.36 -16.00
N THR A 926 -31.24 70.70 -17.29
CA THR A 926 -30.45 71.85 -17.75
C THR A 926 -31.24 72.79 -18.66
N ILE A 927 -30.94 74.09 -18.61
CA ILE A 927 -31.42 75.08 -19.58
C ILE A 927 -30.39 75.24 -20.72
N PRO A 928 -30.76 75.71 -21.94
CA PRO A 928 -29.82 75.81 -23.06
C PRO A 928 -28.85 77.00 -22.95
N VAL A 929 -28.50 77.39 -21.73
CA VAL A 929 -27.59 78.50 -21.42
C VAL A 929 -26.44 77.96 -20.59
N GLU A 930 -25.22 78.28 -20.96
CA GLU A 930 -24.03 78.06 -20.15
C GLU A 930 -23.66 79.38 -19.46
N ALA A 931 -23.18 79.30 -18.22
CA ALA A 931 -22.57 80.42 -17.54
C ALA A 931 -21.09 80.09 -17.30
N ASN A 932 -20.21 81.05 -17.51
CA ASN A 932 -18.80 80.89 -17.18
C ASN A 932 -18.29 82.19 -16.53
N ALA A 933 -17.89 82.08 -15.26
CA ALA A 933 -17.29 83.17 -14.52
C ALA A 933 -15.79 83.25 -14.87
N THR A 934 -15.34 84.42 -15.34
CA THR A 934 -13.94 84.64 -15.75
C THR A 934 -12.96 84.48 -14.58
N SER A 935 -13.41 84.85 -13.38
CA SER A 935 -12.76 84.63 -12.08
C SER A 935 -13.83 84.40 -11.02
N GLY A 936 -13.45 83.80 -9.89
CA GLY A 936 -14.37 83.64 -8.76
C GLY A 936 -15.51 82.65 -9.03
N ASP A 937 -16.74 83.07 -8.78
CA ASP A 937 -17.94 82.25 -8.96
C ASP A 937 -19.19 83.10 -9.18
N VAL A 938 -20.19 82.55 -9.88
CA VAL A 938 -21.53 83.14 -10.00
C VAL A 938 -22.57 82.17 -9.44
N VAL A 939 -23.54 82.68 -8.68
CA VAL A 939 -24.69 81.91 -8.22
C VAL A 939 -25.86 82.15 -9.15
N VAL A 940 -26.38 81.09 -9.75
CA VAL A 940 -27.47 81.12 -10.70
C VAL A 940 -28.68 80.36 -10.16
N THR A 941 -29.86 80.97 -10.27
CA THR A 941 -31.16 80.31 -10.04
C THR A 941 -31.98 80.44 -11.32
N VAL A 942 -32.62 79.37 -11.78
CA VAL A 942 -33.45 79.40 -12.99
C VAL A 942 -34.87 79.80 -12.62
N ASP A 943 -35.38 80.88 -13.23
CA ASP A 943 -36.73 81.40 -12.96
C ASP A 943 -37.77 80.84 -13.94
N ASP A 944 -37.39 80.65 -15.21
CA ASP A 944 -38.21 80.02 -16.26
C ASP A 944 -37.31 79.20 -17.20
N ALA A 945 -37.51 77.89 -17.23
CA ALA A 945 -36.70 76.94 -18.02
C ALA A 945 -37.14 76.83 -19.49
N ASN A 946 -37.74 77.87 -20.07
CA ASN A 946 -38.15 77.88 -21.47
C ASN A 946 -36.98 77.57 -22.42
N LYS A 947 -37.16 76.61 -23.33
CA LYS A 947 -36.12 76.15 -24.26
C LYS A 947 -35.64 77.20 -25.29
N THR A 948 -36.36 78.32 -25.44
CA THR A 948 -36.07 79.36 -26.45
C THR A 948 -35.79 80.74 -25.85
N GLN A 949 -36.39 81.05 -24.71
CA GLN A 949 -36.19 82.30 -23.96
C GLN A 949 -36.10 81.99 -22.47
N PRO A 950 -35.06 81.27 -22.02
CA PRO A 950 -34.90 80.95 -20.61
C PRO A 950 -34.68 82.23 -19.81
N VAL A 951 -35.24 82.26 -18.60
CA VAL A 951 -35.07 83.36 -17.63
C VAL A 951 -34.33 82.80 -16.42
N TRP A 952 -33.25 83.47 -16.03
CA TRP A 952 -32.47 83.09 -14.84
C TRP A 952 -32.05 84.33 -14.07
N THR A 953 -31.86 84.17 -12.77
CA THR A 953 -31.35 85.20 -11.89
C THR A 953 -29.91 84.90 -11.55
N ALA A 954 -29.02 85.81 -11.92
CA ALA A 954 -27.62 85.80 -11.53
C ALA A 954 -27.45 86.59 -10.23
N LYS A 955 -26.60 86.08 -9.34
CA LYS A 955 -26.23 86.72 -8.08
C LYS A 955 -24.73 86.60 -7.85
N GLN A 956 -24.20 87.62 -7.22
CA GLN A 956 -22.81 87.66 -6.79
C GLN A 956 -22.44 86.43 -5.96
N GLY A 957 -21.31 85.82 -6.32
CA GLY A 957 -20.70 84.73 -5.60
C GLY A 957 -20.01 85.18 -4.30
N GLN A 958 -18.90 84.53 -3.95
CA GLN A 958 -18.13 84.90 -2.76
C GLN A 958 -17.12 86.04 -3.00
N THR A 959 -16.84 86.40 -4.25
CA THR A 959 -15.87 87.43 -4.67
C THR A 959 -16.54 88.71 -5.18
N ASP A 960 -15.78 89.83 -5.24
CA ASP A 960 -16.20 91.11 -5.84
C ASP A 960 -16.71 90.92 -7.28
N PRO A 961 -17.54 91.82 -7.84
CA PRO A 961 -18.30 91.52 -9.05
C PRO A 961 -17.44 91.04 -10.22
N ASP A 962 -17.72 89.82 -10.68
CA ASP A 962 -16.98 89.11 -11.71
C ASP A 962 -17.69 89.24 -13.08
N THR A 963 -16.91 89.24 -14.16
CA THR A 963 -17.46 89.20 -15.53
C THR A 963 -17.94 87.78 -15.84
N VAL A 964 -19.21 87.65 -16.22
CA VAL A 964 -19.85 86.37 -16.54
C VAL A 964 -20.21 86.33 -18.01
N HIS A 965 -19.73 85.27 -18.68
CA HIS A 965 -20.11 84.96 -20.05
C HIS A 965 -21.30 84.01 -20.04
N TYR A 966 -22.40 84.44 -20.63
CA TYR A 966 -23.60 83.63 -20.84
C TYR A 966 -23.66 83.17 -22.30
N THR A 967 -23.66 81.87 -22.53
CA THR A 967 -23.66 81.28 -23.88
C THR A 967 -24.98 80.58 -24.14
N LEU A 968 -25.75 81.05 -25.13
CA LEU A 968 -26.94 80.37 -25.63
C LEU A 968 -26.53 79.30 -26.66
N ILE A 969 -26.80 78.03 -26.35
CA ILE A 969 -26.23 76.89 -27.09
C ILE A 969 -26.89 76.62 -28.43
N ASN A 970 -28.19 76.87 -28.50
CA ASN A 970 -29.01 76.64 -29.69
C ASN A 970 -29.55 77.97 -30.23
N ALA A 971 -28.70 79.01 -30.31
CA ALA A 971 -29.06 80.31 -30.86
C ALA A 971 -29.31 80.18 -32.37
N GLN A 972 -30.37 80.80 -32.91
CA GLN A 972 -30.67 80.68 -34.34
C GLN A 972 -29.70 81.52 -35.18
N ASP A 973 -28.93 80.88 -36.05
CA ASP A 973 -27.94 81.54 -36.91
C ASP A 973 -28.55 82.72 -37.69
N GLY A 974 -27.87 83.87 -37.67
CA GLY A 974 -28.25 85.08 -38.37
C GLY A 974 -29.25 85.98 -37.64
N GLU A 975 -29.87 85.51 -36.55
CA GLU A 975 -30.78 86.30 -35.72
C GLU A 975 -30.03 87.15 -34.70
N LYS A 976 -30.58 88.32 -34.36
CA LYS A 976 -29.99 89.23 -33.37
C LYS A 976 -30.64 89.06 -32.01
N TYR A 977 -29.82 88.67 -31.03
CA TYR A 977 -30.22 88.51 -29.64
C TYR A 977 -29.63 89.61 -28.77
N THR A 978 -30.35 89.97 -27.72
CA THR A 978 -29.89 90.86 -26.65
C THR A 978 -30.01 90.11 -25.32
N LEU A 979 -28.92 90.09 -24.54
CA LEU A 979 -28.96 89.71 -23.13
C LEU A 979 -29.67 90.84 -22.39
N TYR A 980 -30.90 90.60 -21.96
CA TYR A 980 -31.79 91.60 -21.42
C TYR A 980 -31.97 91.42 -19.92
N SER A 981 -31.68 92.47 -19.16
CA SER A 981 -32.00 92.55 -17.74
C SER A 981 -33.46 92.94 -17.56
N GLN A 982 -34.28 91.99 -17.11
CA GLN A 982 -35.67 92.25 -16.74
C GLN A 982 -35.76 93.11 -15.47
N THR A 983 -34.78 92.99 -14.56
CA THR A 983 -34.70 93.77 -13.32
C THR A 983 -34.58 95.27 -13.59
N HIS A 984 -33.69 95.64 -14.53
CA HIS A 984 -33.38 97.03 -14.83
C HIS A 984 -34.08 97.54 -16.09
N GLY A 985 -34.71 96.65 -16.87
CA GLY A 985 -35.41 96.97 -18.11
C GLY A 985 -34.49 97.36 -19.26
N ILE A 986 -33.23 96.93 -19.24
CA ILE A 986 -32.17 97.33 -20.19
C ILE A 986 -31.50 96.12 -20.85
N GLY A 987 -31.03 96.29 -22.08
CA GLY A 987 -30.11 95.35 -22.71
C GLY A 987 -28.69 95.53 -22.17
N ARG A 988 -28.06 94.43 -21.76
CA ARG A 988 -26.71 94.37 -21.18
C ARG A 988 -25.66 94.21 -22.25
N ASP A 989 -25.90 93.27 -23.16
CA ASP A 989 -25.08 92.99 -24.33
C ASP A 989 -25.96 92.48 -25.48
N SER A 990 -25.49 92.58 -26.73
CA SER A 990 -26.25 92.10 -27.90
C SER A 990 -25.32 91.61 -29.01
N GLY A 991 -25.74 90.57 -29.74
CA GLY A 991 -24.96 89.96 -30.79
C GLY A 991 -25.83 89.28 -31.83
N THR A 992 -25.29 89.09 -33.04
CA THR A 992 -25.92 88.26 -34.07
C THR A 992 -25.40 86.84 -33.93
N ALA A 993 -26.30 85.86 -33.85
CA ALA A 993 -25.96 84.48 -33.54
C ALA A 993 -25.28 83.76 -34.74
N ASN A 994 -24.30 82.93 -34.40
CA ASN A 994 -23.76 81.82 -35.19
C ASN A 994 -23.47 80.70 -34.19
N SER A 995 -24.48 79.88 -33.92
CA SER A 995 -24.64 79.05 -32.72
C SER A 995 -23.33 78.32 -32.33
N PRO A 996 -22.92 78.38 -31.04
CA PRO A 996 -23.59 79.06 -29.94
C PRO A 996 -23.31 80.59 -29.90
N LEU A 997 -24.16 81.36 -29.22
CA LEU A 997 -23.97 82.82 -29.04
C LEU A 997 -23.63 83.16 -27.58
N THR A 998 -22.44 83.71 -27.36
CA THR A 998 -21.99 84.22 -26.05
C THR A 998 -22.21 85.73 -25.93
N LEU A 999 -22.89 86.14 -24.87
CA LEU A 999 -23.09 87.54 -24.46
C LEU A 999 -22.62 87.71 -23.01
N THR A 1000 -22.19 88.92 -22.67
CA THR A 1000 -21.48 89.16 -21.39
C THR A 1000 -22.27 90.09 -20.48
N ASP A 1001 -22.19 89.83 -19.17
CA ASP A 1001 -22.66 90.74 -18.13
C ASP A 1001 -21.73 90.70 -16.91
N ASP A 1002 -22.05 91.48 -15.88
CA ASP A 1002 -21.52 91.25 -14.54
C ASP A 1002 -22.42 90.27 -13.73
N ASP A 1003 -21.97 89.86 -12.56
CA ASP A 1003 -22.74 89.05 -11.60
C ASP A 1003 -23.57 89.92 -10.63
N SER A 1004 -23.79 91.20 -10.96
CA SER A 1004 -24.61 92.08 -10.13
C SER A 1004 -26.05 91.56 -10.11
N GLY A 1005 -26.63 91.43 -8.91
CA GLY A 1005 -27.87 90.67 -8.72
C GLY A 1005 -29.02 91.09 -9.64
N GLU A 1006 -29.32 90.29 -10.67
CA GLU A 1006 -30.36 90.59 -11.66
C GLU A 1006 -30.91 89.38 -12.41
N THR A 1007 -32.11 89.56 -12.96
CA THR A 1007 -32.86 88.57 -13.75
C THR A 1007 -32.62 88.83 -15.24
N LEU A 1008 -32.06 87.84 -15.91
CA LEU A 1008 -31.57 87.88 -17.29
C LEU A 1008 -32.38 86.95 -18.20
N THR A 1009 -32.47 87.31 -19.48
CA THR A 1009 -33.02 86.48 -20.55
C THR A 1009 -32.38 86.85 -21.88
N PHE A 1010 -32.32 85.92 -22.83
CA PHE A 1010 -32.03 86.27 -24.23
C PHE A 1010 -33.33 86.70 -24.93
N LEU A 1011 -33.38 87.94 -25.45
CA LEU A 1011 -34.50 88.44 -26.25
C LEU A 1011 -34.12 88.55 -27.73
N LEU A 1012 -35.03 88.12 -28.60
CA LEU A 1012 -34.95 88.29 -30.05
C LEU A 1012 -35.41 89.70 -30.46
N GLU A 1013 -34.60 90.45 -31.21
CA GLU A 1013 -34.92 91.82 -31.61
C GLU A 1013 -35.84 91.85 -32.86
N ASN A 1014 -37.15 92.04 -32.68
CA ASN A 1014 -38.10 92.05 -33.82
C ASN A 1014 -38.11 93.43 -34.53
N SER A 1015 -37.82 93.44 -35.83
CA SER A 1015 -37.61 94.66 -36.62
C SER A 1015 -38.92 95.28 -37.15
N THR A 1016 -39.49 96.27 -36.46
CA THR A 1016 -40.30 97.35 -37.10
C THR A 1016 -40.65 98.51 -36.15
N ALA A 1017 -40.00 99.67 -36.33
CA ALA A 1017 -40.60 100.99 -36.05
C ALA A 1017 -39.83 102.14 -36.73
N SER A 1018 -40.47 102.83 -37.69
CA SER A 1018 -40.15 104.23 -38.03
C SER A 1018 -41.38 105.02 -38.54
N SER A 1019 -41.65 106.12 -37.81
CA SER A 1019 -42.23 107.44 -38.18
C SER A 1019 -43.62 107.68 -38.83
N SER A 1020 -44.36 108.57 -38.13
CA SER A 1020 -45.17 109.73 -38.60
C SER A 1020 -46.70 109.63 -38.81
N GLY A 1021 -47.42 110.51 -38.08
CA GLY A 1021 -48.47 111.38 -38.64
C GLY A 1021 -49.96 110.98 -38.55
N GLY A 1022 -50.69 111.57 -37.60
CA GLY A 1022 -51.92 112.35 -37.85
C GLY A 1022 -53.29 111.67 -38.10
N ASP A 1023 -54.13 111.78 -37.07
CA ASP A 1023 -55.57 112.14 -37.08
C ASP A 1023 -56.68 111.08 -37.36
N GLY A 1024 -57.69 111.12 -36.48
CA GLY A 1024 -59.09 110.93 -36.84
C GLY A 1024 -59.76 109.55 -36.70
N GLY A 1025 -60.58 109.39 -35.66
CA GLY A 1025 -61.93 108.81 -35.86
C GLY A 1025 -62.28 107.48 -35.19
N GLY A 1026 -62.85 107.61 -33.98
CA GLY A 1026 -63.96 106.86 -33.40
C GLY A 1026 -64.48 105.54 -33.99
N GLY A 1027 -64.79 104.59 -33.10
CA GLY A 1027 -65.97 103.75 -33.29
C GLY A 1027 -65.93 102.31 -32.76
N THR A 1028 -66.58 102.12 -31.61
CA THR A 1028 -67.57 101.07 -31.34
C THR A 1028 -67.17 99.60 -31.12
N LEU A 1029 -67.79 99.08 -30.06
CA LEU A 1029 -67.85 97.72 -29.52
C LEU A 1029 -68.55 96.69 -30.44
N SER A 1030 -68.11 95.42 -30.38
CA SER A 1030 -68.90 94.16 -30.50
C SER A 1030 -67.95 92.99 -30.17
N ARG A 1031 -68.12 92.13 -29.15
CA ARG A 1031 -69.23 91.30 -28.63
C ARG A 1031 -69.49 90.00 -29.44
N VAL A 1032 -69.00 88.88 -28.87
CA VAL A 1032 -69.60 87.52 -28.74
C VAL A 1032 -69.88 86.72 -30.03
N SER A 1033 -69.33 85.50 -30.14
CA SER A 1033 -70.07 84.28 -29.77
C SER A 1033 -69.28 82.99 -30.03
N THR A 1034 -69.33 82.14 -29.02
CA THR A 1034 -69.31 80.69 -29.00
C THR A 1034 -70.06 80.01 -30.16
N GLN A 1035 -69.57 78.84 -30.58
CA GLN A 1035 -70.45 77.69 -30.79
C GLN A 1035 -69.67 76.36 -30.66
N ASP A 1036 -69.98 75.67 -29.56
CA ASP A 1036 -69.91 74.21 -29.42
C ASP A 1036 -70.96 73.58 -30.36
N PRO A 1037 -70.74 72.35 -30.86
CA PRO A 1037 -71.68 71.30 -30.47
C PRO A 1037 -71.03 69.94 -30.20
N LEU A 1038 -71.42 69.38 -29.06
CA LEU A 1038 -71.52 67.94 -28.76
C LEU A 1038 -72.21 67.14 -29.88
N GLY A 1039 -71.80 65.88 -30.10
CA GLY A 1039 -72.64 64.94 -30.87
C GLY A 1039 -72.08 63.58 -31.27
N ASN A 1040 -71.87 62.69 -30.28
CA ASN A 1040 -72.19 61.25 -30.31
C ASN A 1040 -71.44 60.28 -31.27
N ILE A 1041 -70.78 59.25 -30.71
CA ILE A 1041 -71.21 57.83 -30.73
C ILE A 1041 -70.14 56.95 -30.03
N VAL A 1042 -70.56 56.32 -28.93
CA VAL A 1042 -70.02 55.10 -28.29
C VAL A 1042 -70.56 53.90 -29.10
N PRO A 1043 -69.79 52.83 -29.45
CA PRO A 1043 -69.40 51.80 -28.48
C PRO A 1043 -68.09 51.03 -28.76
N LEU A 1044 -67.16 51.05 -27.80
CA LEU A 1044 -66.16 49.99 -27.59
C LEU A 1044 -65.56 49.99 -26.16
N LEU A 1045 -65.89 51.00 -25.33
CA LEU A 1045 -65.54 51.07 -23.91
C LEU A 1045 -66.25 50.04 -23.00
N GLY A 1046 -67.13 49.19 -23.53
CA GLY A 1046 -67.90 48.21 -22.74
C GLY A 1046 -67.16 46.90 -22.42
N VAL A 1047 -66.08 46.59 -23.13
CA VAL A 1047 -65.32 45.32 -22.92
C VAL A 1047 -64.05 45.57 -22.10
N ALA A 1048 -63.42 46.74 -22.22
CA ALA A 1048 -62.24 47.12 -21.45
C ALA A 1048 -62.56 47.38 -19.96
N LEU A 1049 -63.73 47.93 -19.64
CA LEU A 1049 -64.16 48.18 -18.26
C LEU A 1049 -64.58 46.90 -17.50
N ALA A 1050 -64.85 45.80 -18.20
CA ALA A 1050 -65.19 44.51 -17.57
C ALA A 1050 -63.97 43.67 -17.18
N ILE A 1051 -62.84 43.83 -17.88
CA ILE A 1051 -61.57 43.15 -17.58
C ILE A 1051 -60.76 43.95 -16.54
N GLY A 1052 -60.78 45.29 -16.62
CA GLY A 1052 -60.17 46.17 -15.62
C GLY A 1052 -60.81 46.06 -14.23
N ALA A 1053 -62.12 45.81 -14.14
CA ALA A 1053 -62.81 45.63 -12.86
C ALA A 1053 -62.51 44.28 -12.16
N LEU A 1054 -62.07 43.26 -12.91
CA LEU A 1054 -61.69 41.94 -12.35
C LEU A 1054 -60.23 41.90 -11.86
N LEU A 1055 -59.36 42.77 -12.38
CA LEU A 1055 -57.95 42.88 -11.96
C LEU A 1055 -57.73 43.79 -10.74
N VAL A 1056 -58.67 44.69 -10.44
CA VAL A 1056 -58.60 45.59 -9.26
C VAL A 1056 -58.99 44.90 -7.95
N ILE A 1057 -59.64 43.73 -8.00
CA ILE A 1057 -60.09 43.00 -6.79
C ILE A 1057 -58.99 42.11 -6.18
N ALA A 1058 -57.85 41.90 -6.85
CA ALA A 1058 -56.75 41.07 -6.34
C ALA A 1058 -55.64 41.85 -5.61
N ARG A 1059 -55.80 43.17 -5.36
CA ARG A 1059 -54.70 44.07 -4.97
C ARG A 1059 -54.76 44.69 -3.56
N ARG A 1060 -55.52 44.16 -2.59
CA ARG A 1060 -55.43 44.66 -1.21
C ARG A 1060 -55.53 43.56 -0.15
N ASP A 1061 -54.59 43.62 0.77
CA ASP A 1061 -54.38 42.71 1.89
C ASP A 1061 -55.35 42.99 3.06
N GLU A 1062 -55.65 41.92 3.80
CA GLU A 1062 -56.34 41.84 5.11
C GLU A 1062 -57.72 42.52 5.31
N GLU A 1063 -58.81 41.73 5.20
CA GLU A 1063 -59.85 41.51 6.25
C GLU A 1063 -61.07 40.76 5.67
N VAL A 1064 -61.56 39.78 6.43
CA VAL A 1064 -62.53 38.76 6.02
C VAL A 1064 -63.98 39.16 6.36
N THR A 1065 -64.92 38.67 5.55
CA THR A 1065 -66.37 38.46 5.81
C THR A 1065 -67.32 39.67 5.82
N ASN A 1066 -68.11 39.78 4.74
CA ASN A 1066 -69.59 39.93 4.72
C ASN A 1066 -70.14 40.69 3.49
N ALA A 1067 -69.72 40.34 2.28
CA ALA A 1067 -70.37 40.82 1.05
C ALA A 1067 -70.54 39.73 -0.03
N GLY A 1068 -70.50 38.45 0.37
CA GLY A 1068 -70.73 37.31 -0.55
C GLY A 1068 -72.20 37.01 -0.86
N ASN A 1069 -73.15 37.64 -0.15
CA ASN A 1069 -74.58 37.31 -0.29
C ASN A 1069 -75.37 38.25 -1.20
N ASN A 1070 -74.78 39.31 -1.78
CA ASN A 1070 -75.50 40.27 -2.63
C ASN A 1070 -75.01 40.35 -4.08
N ALA A 1071 -74.07 39.50 -4.50
CA ALA A 1071 -73.64 39.38 -5.90
C ALA A 1071 -74.42 38.30 -6.69
N ALA A 1072 -75.28 37.52 -6.02
CA ALA A 1072 -76.01 36.39 -6.60
C ALA A 1072 -77.41 36.74 -7.15
N GLU A 1073 -77.96 37.92 -6.87
CA GLU A 1073 -79.29 38.32 -7.39
C GLU A 1073 -79.23 39.24 -8.62
N GLY A 1074 -78.04 39.71 -9.03
CA GLY A 1074 -77.87 40.57 -10.21
C GLY A 1074 -77.69 39.82 -11.53
N ILE A 1075 -77.42 38.50 -11.47
CA ILE A 1075 -77.12 37.67 -12.64
C ILE A 1075 -78.35 36.88 -13.11
N GLU A 1076 -79.37 36.70 -12.26
CA GLU A 1076 -80.65 36.05 -12.63
C GLU A 1076 -81.59 36.94 -13.47
N SER A 1077 -81.38 38.27 -13.56
CA SER A 1077 -82.27 39.15 -14.35
C SER A 1077 -81.83 39.37 -15.81
N ALA A 1078 -80.62 38.93 -16.18
CA ALA A 1078 -80.12 38.97 -17.56
C ALA A 1078 -80.39 37.68 -18.36
N ALA A 1079 -80.94 36.64 -17.71
CA ALA A 1079 -81.19 35.31 -18.31
C ALA A 1079 -82.66 35.07 -18.75
N ALA A 1080 -83.56 36.04 -18.57
CA ALA A 1080 -85.00 35.85 -18.81
C ALA A 1080 -85.55 36.51 -20.11
N SER A 1081 -84.72 37.05 -21.00
CA SER A 1081 -85.21 37.96 -22.06
C SER A 1081 -84.76 37.72 -23.51
N ILE A 1082 -84.17 36.58 -23.90
CA ILE A 1082 -83.96 36.24 -25.33
C ILE A 1082 -84.22 34.72 -25.58
N PRO A 1083 -84.94 34.35 -26.66
CA PRO A 1083 -85.78 33.14 -26.72
C PRO A 1083 -85.12 31.91 -27.37
N VAL A 1084 -85.52 30.71 -26.92
CA VAL A 1084 -85.24 29.43 -27.59
C VAL A 1084 -86.50 28.93 -28.28
N LEU A 1085 -86.44 28.78 -29.60
CA LEU A 1085 -87.42 28.08 -30.43
C LEU A 1085 -86.94 26.64 -30.65
N GLY A 1086 -87.68 25.69 -30.10
CA GLY A 1086 -87.83 24.34 -30.66
C GLY A 1086 -86.99 23.21 -30.01
N PRO A 1087 -87.55 21.99 -29.93
CA PRO A 1087 -87.22 21.03 -28.88
C PRO A 1087 -86.49 19.81 -29.43
N ALA A 1088 -85.25 19.59 -29.01
CA ALA A 1088 -84.66 18.26 -28.99
C ALA A 1088 -83.49 18.22 -28.00
N VAL A 1089 -83.81 17.68 -26.81
CA VAL A 1089 -82.98 16.79 -25.98
C VAL A 1089 -81.69 17.40 -25.39
N GLY A 1090 -81.57 17.80 -24.12
CA GLY A 1090 -82.28 17.34 -22.92
C GLY A 1090 -81.70 16.04 -22.35
N GLY A 1091 -80.40 16.03 -22.00
CA GLY A 1091 -79.75 14.85 -21.39
C GLY A 1091 -78.43 15.07 -20.62
N VAL A 1092 -77.89 16.30 -20.58
CA VAL A 1092 -76.53 16.57 -20.03
C VAL A 1092 -76.53 17.03 -18.55
N LEU A 1093 -77.67 17.17 -17.89
CA LEU A 1093 -77.73 17.83 -16.56
C LEU A 1093 -77.94 16.90 -15.35
N GLY A 1094 -77.64 15.61 -15.45
CA GLY A 1094 -77.83 14.64 -14.34
C GLY A 1094 -76.58 14.24 -13.55
N GLY A 1095 -75.36 14.46 -14.06
CA GLY A 1095 -74.18 13.70 -13.60
C GLY A 1095 -73.08 14.48 -12.88
N LEU A 1096 -73.02 15.80 -12.97
CA LEU A 1096 -71.85 16.57 -12.51
C LEU A 1096 -72.15 17.55 -11.36
N THR A 1097 -73.29 17.38 -10.69
CA THR A 1097 -73.59 18.01 -9.39
C THR A 1097 -73.29 17.04 -8.26
N ARG A 1098 -71.99 16.80 -7.98
CA ARG A 1098 -71.42 16.47 -6.66
C ARG A 1098 -69.94 16.04 -6.79
N GLY A 1099 -69.02 16.92 -6.37
CA GLY A 1099 -67.59 16.62 -6.29
C GLY A 1099 -66.67 17.84 -6.17
N GLY A 1100 -67.15 19.05 -6.46
CA GLY A 1100 -66.35 20.29 -6.53
C GLY A 1100 -65.95 20.95 -5.20
N ALA A 1101 -66.07 20.28 -4.05
CA ALA A 1101 -65.86 20.91 -2.73
C ALA A 1101 -64.54 20.54 -2.02
N GLN A 1102 -63.62 19.81 -2.67
CA GLN A 1102 -62.37 19.35 -2.04
C GLN A 1102 -61.06 19.73 -2.78
N LEU A 1103 -61.13 20.40 -3.93
CA LEU A 1103 -59.94 20.88 -4.66
C LEU A 1103 -59.61 22.37 -4.40
N VAL A 1104 -60.40 23.05 -3.56
CA VAL A 1104 -60.32 24.51 -3.33
C VAL A 1104 -59.38 24.89 -2.16
N ARG A 1105 -58.63 23.95 -1.57
CA ARG A 1105 -57.74 24.26 -0.42
C ARG A 1105 -56.28 23.83 -0.55
N THR A 1106 -55.81 23.51 -1.76
CA THR A 1106 -54.37 23.22 -2.00
C THR A 1106 -53.75 24.11 -3.09
N VAL A 1107 -54.49 25.11 -3.58
CA VAL A 1107 -54.04 26.02 -4.66
C VAL A 1107 -54.01 27.47 -4.15
N LEU A 1108 -53.22 27.71 -3.10
CA LEU A 1108 -52.79 29.04 -2.65
C LEU A 1108 -51.33 28.89 -2.21
N GLY A 1109 -50.40 29.14 -3.14
CA GLY A 1109 -48.97 29.04 -2.89
C GLY A 1109 -48.06 29.09 -4.12
N ASN A 1110 -48.58 29.07 -5.35
CA ASN A 1110 -47.74 29.22 -6.54
C ASN A 1110 -48.52 29.95 -7.65
N GLN A 1111 -47.98 31.08 -8.12
CA GLN A 1111 -48.65 32.03 -9.03
C GLN A 1111 -48.72 31.55 -10.50
N THR A 1112 -48.28 30.34 -10.80
CA THR A 1112 -48.25 29.80 -12.18
C THR A 1112 -49.54 29.11 -12.65
N VAL A 1113 -50.58 29.01 -11.80
CA VAL A 1113 -51.80 28.23 -12.12
C VAL A 1113 -53.02 29.09 -12.50
N ALA A 1114 -52.94 30.41 -12.39
CA ALA A 1114 -54.02 31.31 -12.85
C ALA A 1114 -54.17 31.34 -14.39
N VAL A 1115 -53.08 31.10 -15.13
CA VAL A 1115 -53.07 31.04 -16.60
C VAL A 1115 -53.84 29.81 -17.12
N ALA A 1116 -53.80 28.69 -16.40
CA ALA A 1116 -54.48 27.44 -16.78
C ALA A 1116 -56.01 27.55 -16.72
N VAL A 1117 -56.56 28.44 -15.89
CA VAL A 1117 -58.01 28.68 -15.80
C VAL A 1117 -58.50 29.60 -16.93
N ALA A 1118 -57.68 30.53 -17.40
CA ALA A 1118 -58.00 31.38 -18.55
C ALA A 1118 -58.03 30.58 -19.87
N THR A 1119 -57.13 29.59 -20.02
CA THR A 1119 -57.13 28.68 -21.18
C THR A 1119 -58.37 27.77 -21.22
N ALA A 1120 -58.89 27.35 -20.05
CA ALA A 1120 -60.09 26.52 -19.95
C ALA A 1120 -61.39 27.27 -20.34
N ILE A 1121 -61.47 28.59 -20.10
CA ILE A 1121 -62.62 29.42 -20.50
C ILE A 1121 -62.63 29.68 -22.01
N GLY A 1122 -61.46 29.85 -22.63
CA GLY A 1122 -61.31 30.00 -24.09
C GLY A 1122 -61.68 28.73 -24.86
N LEU A 1123 -61.36 27.55 -24.32
CA LEU A 1123 -61.71 26.25 -24.91
C LEU A 1123 -63.21 25.92 -24.77
N ALA A 1124 -63.88 26.35 -23.69
CA ALA A 1124 -65.32 26.19 -23.51
C ALA A 1124 -66.15 27.02 -24.52
N ALA A 1125 -65.64 28.16 -24.99
CA ALA A 1125 -66.31 29.00 -26.00
C ALA A 1125 -66.26 28.39 -27.42
N ILE A 1126 -65.21 27.62 -27.73
CA ILE A 1126 -65.05 26.89 -29.00
C ILE A 1126 -65.93 25.63 -29.02
N GLN A 1127 -66.15 25.00 -27.86
CA GLN A 1127 -67.01 23.82 -27.73
C GLN A 1127 -68.52 24.15 -27.67
N ALA A 1128 -68.87 25.43 -27.42
CA ALA A 1128 -70.25 25.95 -27.42
C ALA A 1128 -70.76 26.43 -28.81
N GLU A 1129 -70.01 26.13 -29.89
CA GLU A 1129 -70.36 26.44 -31.30
C GLU A 1129 -70.61 27.94 -31.64
N ILE A 1130 -70.02 28.88 -30.89
CA ILE A 1130 -70.18 30.33 -31.16
C ILE A 1130 -69.36 30.80 -32.38
N ILE A 1131 -68.36 30.02 -32.83
CA ILE A 1131 -67.55 30.32 -34.03
C ILE A 1131 -67.41 29.04 -34.86
N VAL A 1132 -67.90 29.07 -36.11
CA VAL A 1132 -67.79 27.96 -37.08
C VAL A 1132 -66.69 28.29 -38.09
N LEU A 1133 -65.67 27.45 -38.22
CA LEU A 1133 -64.65 27.55 -39.27
C LEU A 1133 -64.40 26.17 -39.94
N PRO A 1134 -64.04 26.13 -41.25
CA PRO A 1134 -64.03 24.90 -42.04
C PRO A 1134 -62.82 24.00 -41.75
N SER A 1135 -63.04 22.70 -41.92
CA SER A 1135 -62.12 21.60 -41.59
C SER A 1135 -60.89 21.54 -42.50
N GLY A 1136 -59.72 21.83 -41.91
CA GLY A 1136 -58.41 21.66 -42.56
C GLY A 1136 -57.21 22.25 -41.82
N SER A 1137 -57.42 23.12 -40.83
CA SER A 1137 -56.30 23.88 -40.22
C SER A 1137 -56.42 24.05 -38.69
N LEU A 1138 -56.95 23.06 -37.99
CA LEU A 1138 -57.19 23.16 -36.54
C LEU A 1138 -55.91 23.07 -35.67
N VAL A 1139 -54.86 22.38 -36.13
CA VAL A 1139 -53.62 22.21 -35.33
C VAL A 1139 -52.71 23.44 -35.44
N ILE A 1140 -52.54 24.00 -36.64
CA ILE A 1140 -51.68 25.18 -36.87
C ILE A 1140 -52.24 26.42 -36.19
N VAL A 1141 -53.56 26.61 -36.22
CA VAL A 1141 -54.22 27.76 -35.58
C VAL A 1141 -54.19 27.64 -34.05
N ALA A 1142 -54.31 26.44 -33.50
CA ALA A 1142 -54.21 26.22 -32.05
C ALA A 1142 -52.78 26.47 -31.53
N THR A 1143 -51.75 25.97 -32.22
CA THR A 1143 -50.36 26.22 -31.84
C THR A 1143 -50.00 27.70 -32.02
N ALA A 1144 -50.39 28.34 -33.13
CA ALA A 1144 -50.13 29.76 -33.35
C ALA A 1144 -50.83 30.66 -32.32
N ALA A 1145 -52.05 30.32 -31.91
CA ALA A 1145 -52.77 31.08 -30.87
C ALA A 1145 -52.11 30.90 -29.49
N VAL A 1146 -51.67 29.70 -29.13
CA VAL A 1146 -50.97 29.45 -27.86
C VAL A 1146 -49.60 30.13 -27.84
N SER A 1147 -48.84 30.09 -28.94
CA SER A 1147 -47.56 30.79 -29.08
C SER A 1147 -47.69 32.31 -28.99
N ALA A 1148 -48.72 32.89 -29.63
CA ALA A 1148 -48.95 34.33 -29.59
C ALA A 1148 -49.44 34.80 -28.21
N LEU A 1149 -50.34 34.05 -27.57
CA LEU A 1149 -50.86 34.40 -26.25
C LEU A 1149 -49.82 34.19 -25.14
N SER A 1150 -48.96 33.16 -25.22
CA SER A 1150 -47.86 32.97 -24.26
C SER A 1150 -46.76 34.02 -24.45
N PHE A 1151 -46.50 34.46 -25.68
CA PHE A 1151 -45.56 35.55 -25.97
C PHE A 1151 -46.03 36.87 -25.32
N VAL A 1152 -47.29 37.24 -25.53
CA VAL A 1152 -47.87 38.46 -24.95
C VAL A 1152 -47.91 38.37 -23.43
N ALA A 1153 -48.36 37.25 -22.87
CA ALA A 1153 -48.42 37.08 -21.42
C ALA A 1153 -47.04 37.17 -20.75
N LEU A 1154 -46.01 36.50 -21.30
CA LEU A 1154 -44.67 36.55 -20.72
C LEU A 1154 -44.03 37.94 -20.82
N ARG A 1155 -44.33 38.72 -21.87
CA ARG A 1155 -43.90 40.12 -21.97
C ARG A 1155 -44.62 41.04 -21.01
N GLU A 1156 -45.92 40.84 -20.77
CA GLU A 1156 -46.69 41.67 -19.83
C GLU A 1156 -46.27 41.45 -18.36
N PHE A 1157 -45.69 40.28 -18.04
CA PHE A 1157 -45.20 39.92 -16.70
C PHE A 1157 -43.68 40.03 -16.54
N ASP A 1158 -42.97 40.55 -17.54
CA ASP A 1158 -41.49 40.71 -17.55
C ASP A 1158 -40.71 39.39 -17.28
N GLU A 1159 -41.31 38.26 -17.65
CA GLU A 1159 -40.76 36.90 -17.47
C GLU A 1159 -40.38 36.24 -18.81
N PHE A 1160 -40.33 37.03 -19.88
CA PHE A 1160 -40.00 36.55 -21.21
C PHE A 1160 -38.51 36.17 -21.33
N SER A 1161 -38.25 34.87 -21.47
CA SER A 1161 -36.99 34.36 -22.03
C SER A 1161 -37.28 33.45 -23.20
N MET A 1162 -36.36 33.45 -24.19
CA MET A 1162 -36.50 32.62 -25.40
C MET A 1162 -36.62 31.13 -25.04
N GLU A 1163 -35.90 30.69 -24.00
CA GLU A 1163 -35.94 29.32 -23.48
C GLU A 1163 -37.30 28.96 -22.87
N ARG A 1164 -37.89 29.85 -22.04
CA ARG A 1164 -39.18 29.61 -21.39
C ARG A 1164 -40.34 29.65 -22.38
N TRP A 1165 -40.32 30.60 -23.31
CA TRP A 1165 -41.32 30.69 -24.37
C TRP A 1165 -41.25 29.47 -25.30
N THR A 1166 -40.03 29.06 -25.70
CA THR A 1166 -39.83 27.85 -26.52
C THR A 1166 -40.27 26.59 -25.77
N LEU A 1167 -39.97 26.47 -24.46
CA LEU A 1167 -40.42 25.36 -23.63
C LEU A 1167 -41.96 25.28 -23.55
N ILE A 1168 -42.66 26.41 -23.41
CA ILE A 1168 -44.12 26.47 -23.39
C ILE A 1168 -44.70 26.06 -24.76
N VAL A 1169 -44.12 26.55 -25.85
CA VAL A 1169 -44.58 26.22 -27.22
C VAL A 1169 -44.33 24.75 -27.55
N VAL A 1170 -43.16 24.20 -27.20
CA VAL A 1170 -42.85 22.77 -27.36
C VAL A 1170 -43.77 21.91 -26.51
N SER A 1171 -44.00 22.28 -25.24
CA SER A 1171 -44.91 21.54 -24.34
C SER A 1171 -46.35 21.54 -24.85
N ALA A 1172 -46.85 22.70 -25.30
CA ALA A 1172 -48.20 22.81 -25.88
C ALA A 1172 -48.33 22.02 -27.20
N THR A 1173 -47.27 21.96 -28.00
CA THR A 1173 -47.23 21.17 -29.25
C THR A 1173 -47.23 19.67 -28.94
N VAL A 1174 -46.47 19.24 -27.93
CA VAL A 1174 -46.43 17.84 -27.46
C VAL A 1174 -47.79 17.42 -26.90
N VAL A 1175 -48.43 18.24 -26.06
CA VAL A 1175 -49.78 17.96 -25.52
C VAL A 1175 -50.85 17.94 -26.62
N SER A 1176 -50.74 18.83 -27.61
CA SER A 1176 -51.66 18.86 -28.77
C SER A 1176 -51.52 17.62 -29.66
N LEU A 1177 -50.29 17.08 -29.81
CA LEU A 1177 -50.02 15.82 -30.51
C LEU A 1177 -50.52 14.59 -29.72
N GLN A 1178 -50.59 14.70 -28.39
CA GLN A 1178 -51.03 13.63 -27.48
C GLN A 1178 -52.56 13.50 -27.38
N VAL A 1179 -53.32 14.55 -27.68
CA VAL A 1179 -54.80 14.58 -27.61
C VAL A 1179 -55.47 14.21 -28.95
N LEU A 1180 -54.73 14.23 -30.07
CA LEU A 1180 -55.26 14.03 -31.43
C LEU A 1180 -54.88 12.70 -32.09
N SER A 1181 -54.25 11.75 -31.39
CA SER A 1181 -53.85 10.45 -31.95
C SER A 1181 -54.34 9.26 -31.10
N ASP A 1182 -55.04 8.31 -31.73
CA ASP A 1182 -55.54 7.06 -31.12
C ASP A 1182 -54.54 5.88 -31.20
N GLU A 1183 -53.24 6.11 -31.51
CA GLU A 1183 -52.19 5.08 -31.53
C GLU A 1183 -50.82 5.59 -30.99
N SER A 1184 -49.93 4.66 -30.59
CA SER A 1184 -48.70 4.94 -29.82
C SER A 1184 -47.63 5.80 -30.53
N LEU A 1185 -47.07 6.78 -29.78
CA LEU A 1185 -46.17 7.86 -30.22
C LEU A 1185 -44.91 7.45 -31.01
N LEU A 1186 -44.34 6.28 -30.72
CA LEU A 1186 -43.07 5.85 -31.35
C LEU A 1186 -43.26 5.36 -32.80
N THR A 1187 -44.45 4.85 -33.15
CA THR A 1187 -44.73 4.33 -34.49
C THR A 1187 -45.11 5.44 -35.48
N ALA A 1188 -45.59 6.59 -34.98
CA ALA A 1188 -45.95 7.77 -35.76
C ALA A 1188 -44.73 8.65 -36.13
N ILE A 1189 -43.69 8.67 -35.30
CA ILE A 1189 -42.50 9.52 -35.52
C ILE A 1189 -41.53 8.90 -36.52
N VAL A 1190 -41.32 7.57 -36.48
CA VAL A 1190 -40.32 6.89 -37.33
C VAL A 1190 -40.80 6.70 -38.79
N ASN A 1191 -42.11 6.65 -39.03
CA ASN A 1191 -42.69 6.49 -40.37
C ASN A 1191 -43.13 7.81 -41.03
N SER A 1192 -42.82 8.95 -40.42
CA SER A 1192 -43.17 10.29 -40.94
C SER A 1192 -42.07 10.86 -41.85
N GLN A 1193 -42.46 11.54 -42.92
CA GLN A 1193 -41.53 12.31 -43.78
C GLN A 1193 -40.83 13.48 -43.06
N VAL A 1194 -41.16 13.72 -41.78
CA VAL A 1194 -40.60 14.78 -40.93
C VAL A 1194 -39.39 14.29 -40.11
N TRP A 1195 -39.11 12.97 -40.09
CA TRP A 1195 -37.97 12.39 -39.36
C TRP A 1195 -36.59 13.01 -39.71
N PRO A 1196 -36.25 13.27 -40.98
CA PRO A 1196 -34.99 13.93 -41.33
C PRO A 1196 -34.88 15.36 -40.78
N ILE A 1197 -36.01 16.06 -40.65
CA ILE A 1197 -36.07 17.44 -40.15
C ILE A 1197 -35.83 17.49 -38.64
N LEU A 1198 -36.32 16.50 -37.89
CA LEU A 1198 -36.07 16.40 -36.45
C LEU A 1198 -34.61 16.00 -36.15
N VAL A 1199 -34.01 15.15 -36.98
CA VAL A 1199 -32.58 14.78 -36.88
C VAL A 1199 -31.68 15.95 -37.27
N ALA A 1200 -32.02 16.68 -38.33
CA ALA A 1200 -31.31 17.91 -38.71
C ALA A 1200 -31.46 19.00 -37.63
N GLY A 1201 -32.63 19.13 -37.01
CA GLY A 1201 -32.85 20.04 -35.88
C GLY A 1201 -32.03 19.66 -34.65
N GLY A 1202 -31.93 18.37 -34.33
CA GLY A 1202 -31.09 17.87 -33.22
C GLY A 1202 -29.59 18.07 -33.48
N LEU A 1203 -29.13 17.82 -34.71
CA LEU A 1203 -27.74 18.04 -35.11
C LEU A 1203 -27.39 19.53 -35.21
N TYR A 1204 -28.34 20.38 -35.62
CA TYR A 1204 -28.19 21.84 -35.62
C TYR A 1204 -28.11 22.40 -34.19
N LEU A 1205 -28.93 21.90 -33.27
CA LEU A 1205 -28.86 22.27 -31.85
C LEU A 1205 -27.55 21.80 -31.20
N ALA A 1206 -27.03 20.61 -31.58
CA ALA A 1206 -25.72 20.14 -31.12
C ALA A 1206 -24.56 20.93 -31.74
N TYR A 1207 -24.67 21.34 -33.02
CA TYR A 1207 -23.71 22.19 -33.70
C TYR A 1207 -23.65 23.60 -33.09
N GLN A 1208 -24.81 24.21 -32.79
CA GLN A 1208 -24.90 25.49 -32.10
C GLN A 1208 -24.31 25.43 -30.67
N LEU A 1209 -24.47 24.29 -29.97
CA LEU A 1209 -23.87 24.07 -28.64
C LEU A 1209 -22.34 23.94 -28.68
N ILE A 1210 -21.77 23.46 -29.79
CA ILE A 1210 -20.31 23.27 -29.96
C ILE A 1210 -19.64 24.54 -30.48
N GLN A 1211 -20.34 25.36 -31.28
CA GLN A 1211 -19.83 26.66 -31.74
C GLN A 1211 -19.83 27.72 -30.62
N SER A 1212 -20.68 27.62 -29.61
CA SER A 1212 -20.69 28.58 -28.49
C SER A 1212 -19.54 28.41 -27.47
N ILE A 1213 -18.62 27.46 -27.69
CA ILE A 1213 -17.48 27.18 -26.79
C ILE A 1213 -16.12 27.52 -27.46
N ARG A 1214 -16.12 27.97 -28.72
CA ARG A 1214 -14.91 28.50 -29.39
C ARG A 1214 -15.21 29.89 -29.94
N SER A 1215 -14.83 30.93 -29.21
CA SER A 1215 -14.81 32.29 -29.75
C SER A 1215 -13.50 32.49 -30.52
N PRO A 1216 -13.52 32.81 -31.82
CA PRO A 1216 -12.46 33.64 -32.38
C PRO A 1216 -12.66 35.08 -31.88
N GLU A 1217 -11.56 35.83 -31.79
CA GLU A 1217 -11.51 37.29 -31.65
C GLU A 1217 -12.49 37.94 -32.65
N LYS A 1218 -13.30 38.91 -32.21
CA LYS A 1218 -14.34 39.51 -33.06
C LYS A 1218 -14.07 41.00 -33.32
N THR A 1219 -13.62 41.30 -34.52
CA THR A 1219 -13.62 42.61 -35.20
C THR A 1219 -14.79 42.67 -36.19
N GLN A 1220 -15.32 43.86 -36.52
CA GLN A 1220 -16.35 43.98 -37.56
C GLN A 1220 -15.69 43.86 -38.95
N ASN A 1221 -15.94 42.74 -39.62
CA ASN A 1221 -15.49 42.52 -41.00
C ASN A 1221 -16.62 42.83 -41.96
N ILE A 1222 -16.41 43.78 -42.86
CA ILE A 1222 -17.31 44.07 -43.98
C ILE A 1222 -16.80 43.30 -45.18
N VAL A 1223 -17.44 42.18 -45.47
CA VAL A 1223 -17.19 41.40 -46.68
C VAL A 1223 -18.03 41.98 -47.81
N ILE A 1224 -17.37 42.43 -48.88
CA ILE A 1224 -18.04 43.10 -49.98
C ILE A 1224 -18.09 42.16 -51.18
N GLU A 1225 -19.25 41.56 -51.43
CA GLU A 1225 -19.46 40.77 -52.65
C GLU A 1225 -20.01 41.68 -53.77
N ALA A 1226 -19.31 41.75 -54.89
CA ALA A 1226 -19.83 42.39 -56.10
C ALA A 1226 -20.90 41.48 -56.73
N ASP A 1227 -22.13 42.00 -56.88
CA ASP A 1227 -23.25 41.26 -57.46
C ASP A 1227 -22.95 40.93 -58.95
N GLY A 1228 -22.51 39.68 -59.18
CA GLY A 1228 -22.03 39.15 -60.45
C GLY A 1228 -23.14 38.91 -61.47
N GLY A 1229 -23.83 39.96 -61.89
CA GLY A 1229 -24.81 39.94 -62.96
C GLY A 1229 -24.23 40.22 -64.34
N ASN A 1230 -23.47 39.29 -64.95
CA ASN A 1230 -23.63 38.92 -66.37
C ASN A 1230 -22.67 37.83 -66.85
N GLN A 1231 -23.24 36.92 -67.64
CA GLN A 1231 -22.53 35.94 -68.47
C GLN A 1231 -21.50 36.60 -69.40
N LYS A 1232 -20.22 36.29 -69.20
CA LYS A 1232 -19.33 35.76 -70.26
C LYS A 1232 -17.97 35.30 -69.75
#